data_AF-A0A8J7YR81-F1
#
_entry.id   AF-A0A8J7YR81-F1
#
_cell.length_a   1.000
_cell.length_b   1.000
_cell.length_c   1.000
_cell.angle_alpha   90.00
_cell.angle_beta   90.00
_cell.angle_gamma   90.00
#
_symmetry.space_group_name_H-M   'P 1'
#
loop_
_entity.id
_entity.type
_entity.pdbx_description
1 polymer ?
#
loop_
_entity_poly.entity_id
_entity_poly.type
_entity_poly.pdbx_seq_one_letter_code
_entity_poly.pdbx_strand_id
1 'polypeptide(L)'
;MVDLTRRNLLASSVAAALGASAVGLASGDEVPESDTPGAPSVQGSLKRFLTTAYGAEVTGPFVFEDGGLLYSLQHPSEENPEPYGRASVGYFSGFQFEFDGSNDDFTEVGIPDTEEKQREVRSESGDYETLFQGREPIGDGSERLGVVQTPDGTDITMDNFAGTQYGGPATNPDCNQFVPTNDAGTEGYLFTNWENSPGNVTRVFISQDGAGEWHADLDDAMNLANTDSLRELGGTRINCYGDLSPWGTMISSEENYAHARVSLTATVSDIVEAESGKGLIGGCQFWNRPNPTEIQSAAEEYFDDAGFIQGYWALDGVEFLAYYLGADRVDQADDNGTNTTNPIGDVYPNPYRYGYHVDFRDPAADEPEAVKYYVMGRASWEAPDIQGDEQTVYGCSDGDSKGIYKFVADEPIPSYDDTDDIAGTLYAPKITNDAANASEAGERNSPAQTPLEVEWLELGHATNGEIESWIAEYDDITQEDYLDTHAETDWTEDLATALEEADRAVIANGNQNYVTNEEIVEWARQYEADGPDSVDEELRRVPFIETRAAAKEIGASVEFNKAEGVDSVDDSEPGDFVYFGISEFNDDLANDEGDIQLDRVDGGVVYRAELERDYNVSTLEPVITGPDFTDSPADADDALRNIDNVYTMRDGRVICCEDGFGGPARSYPNDGLYVFQPDVLVDVDAVAVGNGATGTAALSASALPSGFSGARITVSVSDPDVATITGVSFPEALGLTEATVSDDGDSATIRVTDTEDEIGAGGLDVILATLTVRGDGTGTTDITVEVDQMDDDAGSAIDAEAREGVLVTGPPPVDGDATPTDPDDDGRYEDLNGNGRLDYADIQLLFENFDRDSVRLNKTAYDFNENGRLDFDDVVDLYEDVN
;
A
#
# COMPACT_ATOMS: atom_id res chain seq x y z
N MET A 1 -46.53 3.71 18.40
CA MET A 1 -46.23 2.56 17.53
C MET A 1 -45.65 3.18 16.29
N VAL A 2 -44.39 3.57 16.40
CA VAL A 2 -43.68 4.44 15.47
C VAL A 2 -42.54 3.59 14.92
N ASP A 3 -42.52 3.47 13.59
CA ASP A 3 -41.40 2.99 12.79
C ASP A 3 -40.15 3.84 13.06
N LEU A 4 -39.35 3.46 14.06
CA LEU A 4 -38.10 4.14 14.43
C LEU A 4 -36.85 3.25 14.29
N THR A 5 -36.99 1.95 14.00
CA THR A 5 -35.85 1.02 14.01
C THR A 5 -35.14 0.85 12.66
N ARG A 6 -35.79 1.20 11.53
CA ARG A 6 -35.15 1.10 10.20
C ARG A 6 -34.36 2.34 9.76
N ARG A 7 -34.60 3.50 10.38
CA ARG A 7 -33.94 4.76 9.99
C ARG A 7 -32.56 4.95 10.61
N ASN A 8 -32.27 4.31 11.74
CA ASN A 8 -30.96 4.40 12.38
C ASN A 8 -29.99 3.37 11.80
N LEU A 9 -30.47 2.16 11.44
CA LEU A 9 -29.66 1.12 10.77
C LEU A 9 -29.24 1.50 9.35
N LEU A 10 -30.11 2.19 8.60
CA LEU A 10 -29.75 2.78 7.31
C LEU A 10 -28.93 4.06 7.45
N ALA A 11 -28.87 4.66 8.65
CA ALA A 11 -28.06 5.86 8.87
C ALA A 11 -26.63 5.49 9.27
N SER A 12 -26.36 4.34 9.87
CA SER A 12 -25.00 3.91 10.23
C SER A 12 -24.22 3.39 9.03
N SER A 13 -24.83 2.59 8.13
CA SER A 13 -24.15 2.15 6.90
C SER A 13 -23.96 3.29 5.91
N VAL A 14 -24.97 4.17 5.80
CA VAL A 14 -24.87 5.38 4.98
C VAL A 14 -23.97 6.43 5.64
N ALA A 15 -23.79 6.47 6.96
CA ALA A 15 -22.84 7.37 7.63
C ALA A 15 -21.43 6.78 7.79
N ALA A 16 -21.20 5.49 7.48
CA ALA A 16 -19.87 4.96 7.25
C ALA A 16 -19.41 5.39 5.85
N ALA A 17 -20.18 5.05 4.82
CA ALA A 17 -19.95 5.50 3.44
C ALA A 17 -19.94 7.04 3.31
N LEU A 18 -20.94 7.77 3.86
CA LEU A 18 -20.93 9.25 3.93
C LEU A 18 -20.05 9.81 5.06
N GLY A 19 -19.53 9.00 5.97
CA GLY A 19 -18.64 9.46 7.04
C GLY A 19 -17.22 9.66 6.52
N ALA A 20 -16.81 8.76 5.63
CA ALA A 20 -15.61 8.90 4.80
C ALA A 20 -15.82 9.93 3.68
N SER A 21 -16.93 9.87 2.92
CA SER A 21 -17.12 10.72 1.72
C SER A 21 -17.95 12.01 1.88
N ALA A 22 -18.63 12.26 3.00
CA ALA A 22 -19.45 13.48 3.20
C ALA A 22 -18.97 14.37 4.35
N VAL A 23 -17.80 14.10 4.91
CA VAL A 23 -17.16 14.97 5.91
C VAL A 23 -15.88 15.59 5.33
N GLY A 24 -15.99 16.14 4.12
CA GLY A 24 -15.20 17.30 3.72
C GLY A 24 -15.57 18.46 4.65
N LEU A 25 -15.02 18.47 5.86
CA LEU A 25 -15.07 19.62 6.77
C LEU A 25 -13.85 20.50 6.48
N ALA A 26 -13.88 21.15 5.32
CA ALA A 26 -13.11 22.34 4.96
C ALA A 26 -11.72 22.45 5.62
N SER A 27 -10.78 21.61 5.20
CA SER A 27 -9.36 21.96 5.26
C SER A 27 -9.10 23.10 4.28
N GLY A 28 -9.05 24.33 4.80
CA GLY A 28 -8.90 25.52 3.96
C GLY A 28 -10.12 25.86 3.08
N ASP A 29 -10.06 26.99 2.38
CA ASP A 29 -11.04 27.29 1.31
C ASP A 29 -10.75 26.31 0.15
N GLU A 30 -11.49 25.19 0.06
CA GLU A 30 -11.39 24.24 -1.06
C GLU A 30 -11.40 24.98 -2.41
N VAL A 31 -10.51 24.55 -3.32
CA VAL A 31 -10.47 25.09 -4.68
C VAL A 31 -11.78 24.74 -5.38
N PRO A 32 -12.42 25.71 -6.07
CA PRO A 32 -13.66 25.44 -6.77
C PRO A 32 -13.50 24.34 -7.83
N GLU A 33 -14.50 23.47 -7.95
CA GLU A 33 -14.60 22.51 -9.05
C GLU A 33 -14.34 23.18 -10.41
N SER A 34 -13.49 22.54 -11.23
CA SER A 34 -13.14 22.94 -12.58
C SER A 34 -12.94 21.74 -13.48
N ASP A 35 -13.05 21.98 -14.79
CA ASP A 35 -12.67 21.05 -15.86
C ASP A 35 -11.13 20.93 -15.86
N THR A 36 -10.63 19.85 -15.25
CA THR A 36 -9.20 19.66 -14.96
C THR A 36 -8.47 19.15 -16.21
N PRO A 37 -7.43 19.86 -16.70
CA PRO A 37 -6.77 19.50 -17.95
C PRO A 37 -6.21 18.07 -17.95
N GLY A 38 -6.71 17.23 -18.85
CA GLY A 38 -6.24 15.85 -18.99
C GLY A 38 -6.96 14.83 -18.11
N ALA A 39 -7.96 15.23 -17.33
CA ALA A 39 -8.89 14.31 -16.68
C ALA A 39 -10.17 14.11 -17.53
N PRO A 40 -10.78 12.90 -17.55
CA PRO A 40 -10.14 11.64 -17.23
C PRO A 40 -9.09 11.24 -18.29
N SER A 41 -8.09 10.44 -17.91
CA SER A 41 -7.10 9.87 -18.84
C SER A 41 -6.57 8.51 -18.40
N VAL A 42 -6.00 7.79 -19.36
CA VAL A 42 -5.33 6.48 -19.20
C VAL A 42 -4.10 6.48 -20.11
N GLN A 43 -2.92 6.16 -19.58
CA GLN A 43 -1.68 5.89 -20.32
C GLN A 43 -1.58 4.38 -20.57
N GLY A 44 -2.10 3.92 -21.70
CA GLY A 44 -2.40 2.51 -21.95
C GLY A 44 -3.86 2.29 -22.33
N SER A 45 -4.44 1.16 -21.92
CA SER A 45 -5.86 0.89 -22.12
C SER A 45 -6.53 0.37 -20.86
N LEU A 46 -7.78 0.77 -20.65
CA LEU A 46 -8.60 0.36 -19.51
C LEU A 46 -9.89 -0.28 -20.05
N LYS A 47 -10.26 -1.45 -19.52
CA LYS A 47 -11.45 -2.18 -19.99
C LYS A 47 -12.26 -2.74 -18.82
N ARG A 48 -13.58 -2.50 -18.81
CA ARG A 48 -14.46 -2.97 -17.74
C ARG A 48 -14.72 -4.47 -17.83
N PHE A 49 -14.28 -5.23 -16.84
CA PHE A 49 -14.51 -6.67 -16.77
C PHE A 49 -15.91 -6.99 -16.20
N LEU A 50 -16.24 -6.43 -15.03
CA LEU A 50 -17.53 -6.66 -14.36
C LEU A 50 -18.18 -5.37 -13.84
N THR A 51 -19.47 -5.44 -13.52
CA THR A 51 -20.14 -4.51 -12.59
C THR A 51 -20.76 -5.27 -11.43
N THR A 52 -20.66 -4.72 -10.22
CA THR A 52 -21.22 -5.33 -9.00
C THR A 52 -22.75 -5.34 -9.01
N ALA A 53 -23.33 -6.05 -8.05
CA ALA A 53 -24.74 -5.87 -7.72
C ALA A 53 -24.95 -4.56 -6.92
N TYR A 54 -26.16 -4.01 -6.95
CA TYR A 54 -26.45 -2.70 -6.37
C TYR A 54 -26.07 -2.61 -4.89
N GLY A 55 -25.30 -1.57 -4.57
CA GLY A 55 -24.82 -1.28 -3.22
C GLY A 55 -23.71 -2.22 -2.74
N ALA A 56 -23.09 -2.99 -3.64
CA ALA A 56 -21.87 -3.72 -3.34
C ALA A 56 -20.67 -3.08 -4.03
N GLU A 57 -19.52 -3.22 -3.39
CA GLU A 57 -18.20 -2.82 -3.87
C GLU A 57 -17.46 -4.03 -4.45
N VAL A 58 -16.37 -3.77 -5.17
CA VAL A 58 -15.48 -4.79 -5.73
C VAL A 58 -14.25 -4.91 -4.83
N THR A 59 -14.23 -5.87 -3.93
CA THR A 59 -13.09 -6.01 -3.00
C THR A 59 -12.40 -7.35 -3.15
N GLY A 60 -11.16 -7.44 -2.68
CA GLY A 60 -10.37 -8.67 -2.67
C GLY A 60 -10.30 -9.44 -3.99
N PRO A 61 -10.00 -8.83 -5.15
CA PRO A 61 -9.68 -9.61 -6.34
C PRO A 61 -8.49 -10.54 -6.06
N PHE A 62 -8.54 -11.76 -6.59
CA PHE A 62 -7.42 -12.70 -6.57
C PHE A 62 -7.41 -13.46 -7.88
N VAL A 63 -6.24 -13.58 -8.50
CA VAL A 63 -6.06 -14.33 -9.74
C VAL A 63 -5.26 -15.59 -9.45
N PHE A 64 -5.87 -16.76 -9.67
CA PHE A 64 -5.18 -18.03 -9.54
C PHE A 64 -4.09 -18.18 -10.61
N GLU A 65 -3.11 -19.06 -10.34
CA GLU A 65 -2.05 -19.45 -11.28
C GLU A 65 -2.56 -19.86 -12.69
N ASP A 66 -3.76 -20.46 -12.74
CA ASP A 66 -4.41 -20.88 -13.98
C ASP A 66 -5.20 -19.77 -14.70
N GLY A 67 -5.21 -18.56 -14.14
CA GLY A 67 -5.89 -17.36 -14.67
C GLY A 67 -7.31 -17.18 -14.15
N GLY A 68 -7.83 -18.09 -13.32
CA GLY A 68 -9.16 -17.93 -12.73
C GLY A 68 -9.24 -16.69 -11.85
N LEU A 69 -10.31 -15.91 -11.99
CA LEU A 69 -10.56 -14.72 -11.16
C LEU A 69 -11.56 -15.02 -10.05
N LEU A 70 -11.23 -14.60 -8.84
CA LEU A 70 -12.09 -14.54 -7.66
C LEU A 70 -12.20 -13.11 -7.15
N TYR A 71 -13.34 -12.74 -6.56
CA TYR A 71 -13.47 -11.50 -5.79
C TYR A 71 -14.57 -11.59 -4.71
N SER A 72 -14.56 -10.63 -3.78
CA SER A 72 -15.56 -10.44 -2.74
C SER A 72 -16.68 -9.49 -3.17
N LEU A 73 -17.93 -9.92 -3.06
CA LEU A 73 -19.11 -9.07 -3.17
C LEU A 73 -19.40 -8.45 -1.80
N GLN A 74 -18.84 -7.26 -1.55
CA GLN A 74 -18.91 -6.57 -0.27
C GLN A 74 -20.30 -5.93 -0.04
N HIS A 75 -20.89 -6.12 1.15
CA HIS A 75 -22.15 -5.53 1.66
C HIS A 75 -23.30 -5.23 0.66
N PRO A 76 -23.65 -6.13 -0.28
CA PRO A 76 -24.70 -5.88 -1.26
C PRO A 76 -26.04 -5.53 -0.61
N SER A 77 -26.85 -4.74 -1.33
CA SER A 77 -28.23 -4.50 -0.90
C SER A 77 -29.02 -5.80 -0.75
N GLU A 78 -29.59 -6.03 0.44
CA GLU A 78 -30.47 -7.17 0.72
C GLU A 78 -31.72 -7.22 -0.20
N GLU A 79 -32.02 -6.15 -0.94
CA GLU A 79 -33.12 -6.11 -1.91
C GLU A 79 -32.76 -6.74 -3.27
N ASN A 80 -31.49 -7.05 -3.52
CA ASN A 80 -31.05 -7.72 -4.74
C ASN A 80 -31.61 -9.15 -4.82
N PRO A 81 -31.87 -9.68 -6.04
CA PRO A 81 -32.25 -11.06 -6.21
C PRO A 81 -31.13 -12.00 -5.74
N GLU A 82 -31.50 -13.19 -5.27
CA GLU A 82 -30.55 -14.28 -5.00
C GLU A 82 -29.69 -14.59 -6.24
N PRO A 83 -28.37 -14.83 -6.09
CA PRO A 83 -27.62 -14.88 -4.83
C PRO A 83 -27.09 -13.52 -4.32
N TYR A 84 -27.31 -12.43 -5.05
CA TYR A 84 -26.64 -11.14 -4.89
C TYR A 84 -27.17 -10.24 -3.77
N GLY A 85 -28.08 -10.73 -2.93
CA GLY A 85 -28.62 -10.01 -1.77
C GLY A 85 -27.85 -10.27 -0.47
N ARG A 86 -26.74 -11.02 -0.53
CA ARG A 86 -25.95 -11.40 0.64
C ARG A 86 -24.47 -11.34 0.30
N ALA A 87 -23.68 -10.79 1.22
CA ALA A 87 -22.24 -10.74 1.12
C ALA A 87 -21.64 -12.14 0.88
N SER A 88 -20.73 -12.23 -0.07
CA SER A 88 -20.23 -13.51 -0.58
C SER A 88 -18.85 -13.38 -1.19
N VAL A 89 -18.08 -14.47 -1.17
CA VAL A 89 -16.91 -14.61 -2.03
C VAL A 89 -17.27 -15.53 -3.19
N GLY A 90 -16.85 -15.19 -4.40
CA GLY A 90 -17.15 -15.96 -5.59
C GLY A 90 -16.09 -15.84 -6.67
N TYR A 91 -16.20 -16.70 -7.68
CA TYR A 91 -15.25 -16.79 -8.79
C TYR A 91 -15.98 -16.75 -10.14
N PHE A 92 -15.25 -16.47 -11.21
CA PHE A 92 -15.79 -16.43 -12.56
C PHE A 92 -15.65 -17.78 -13.26
N SER A 93 -16.70 -18.60 -13.17
CA SER A 93 -16.76 -19.90 -13.85
C SER A 93 -16.73 -19.72 -15.36
N GLY A 94 -15.90 -20.51 -16.04
CA GLY A 94 -15.75 -20.50 -17.49
C GLY A 94 -14.90 -19.35 -18.04
N PHE A 95 -14.16 -18.62 -17.19
CA PHE A 95 -13.20 -17.59 -17.58
C PHE A 95 -11.85 -17.80 -16.90
N GLN A 96 -10.78 -17.56 -17.65
CA GLN A 96 -9.39 -17.52 -17.18
C GLN A 96 -8.64 -16.46 -17.99
N PHE A 97 -7.81 -15.65 -17.35
CA PHE A 97 -6.87 -14.77 -18.03
C PHE A 97 -5.83 -15.60 -18.81
N GLU A 98 -5.44 -15.15 -20.00
CA GLU A 98 -4.46 -15.85 -20.83
C GLU A 98 -3.00 -15.52 -20.45
N PHE A 99 -2.80 -14.49 -19.63
CA PHE A 99 -1.50 -13.94 -19.21
C PHE A 99 -0.57 -13.57 -20.37
N ASP A 100 -1.11 -12.86 -21.34
CA ASP A 100 -0.43 -12.45 -22.57
C ASP A 100 -0.26 -10.92 -22.66
N GLY A 101 -0.54 -10.20 -21.57
CA GLY A 101 -0.50 -8.75 -21.49
C GLY A 101 -1.65 -8.06 -22.24
N SER A 102 -2.66 -8.79 -22.72
CA SER A 102 -3.74 -8.27 -23.55
C SER A 102 -5.10 -8.34 -22.87
N ASN A 103 -5.86 -7.25 -22.92
CA ASN A 103 -7.26 -7.22 -22.50
C ASN A 103 -8.23 -7.91 -23.49
N ASP A 104 -7.75 -8.60 -24.53
CA ASP A 104 -8.59 -9.28 -25.53
C ASP A 104 -9.10 -10.65 -25.09
N ASP A 105 -8.63 -11.17 -23.96
CA ASP A 105 -9.10 -12.42 -23.34
C ASP A 105 -10.53 -12.35 -22.78
N PHE A 106 -11.06 -11.13 -22.56
CA PHE A 106 -12.47 -10.92 -22.19
C PHE A 106 -13.21 -9.91 -23.07
N THR A 107 -14.54 -9.95 -23.03
CA THR A 107 -15.42 -8.94 -23.63
C THR A 107 -15.82 -7.92 -22.58
N GLU A 108 -15.67 -6.63 -22.90
CA GLU A 108 -16.06 -5.55 -22.01
C GLU A 108 -17.56 -5.58 -21.71
N VAL A 109 -17.91 -5.52 -20.42
CA VAL A 109 -19.31 -5.43 -20.01
C VAL A 109 -19.81 -3.99 -20.16
N GLY A 110 -20.94 -3.82 -20.86
CA GLY A 110 -21.58 -2.51 -20.97
C GLY A 110 -22.26 -2.08 -19.67
N ILE A 111 -22.41 -0.77 -19.48
CA ILE A 111 -23.01 -0.16 -18.29
C ILE A 111 -24.39 -0.75 -17.88
N PRO A 112 -24.73 -0.79 -16.58
CA PRO A 112 -26.01 -1.26 -16.09
C PRO A 112 -27.07 -0.15 -16.19
N ASP A 113 -27.55 0.10 -17.41
CA ASP A 113 -28.50 1.17 -17.77
C ASP A 113 -29.97 0.95 -17.29
N THR A 114 -30.24 -0.13 -16.54
CA THR A 114 -31.56 -0.44 -15.97
C THR A 114 -31.43 -0.96 -14.54
N GLU A 115 -32.44 -0.69 -13.70
CA GLU A 115 -32.49 -1.26 -12.33
C GLU A 115 -32.39 -2.78 -12.29
N GLU A 116 -32.82 -3.49 -13.34
CA GLU A 116 -32.67 -4.95 -13.43
C GLU A 116 -31.19 -5.33 -13.57
N LYS A 117 -30.46 -4.66 -14.47
CA LYS A 117 -29.02 -4.88 -14.65
C LYS A 117 -28.22 -4.45 -13.43
N GLN A 118 -28.65 -3.39 -12.74
CA GLN A 118 -27.96 -2.88 -11.56
C GLN A 118 -28.03 -3.84 -10.37
N ARG A 119 -28.96 -4.79 -10.34
CA ARG A 119 -29.19 -5.67 -9.18
C ARG A 119 -28.49 -7.02 -9.26
N GLU A 120 -27.64 -7.23 -10.25
CA GLU A 120 -26.92 -8.49 -10.47
C GLU A 120 -25.44 -8.20 -10.70
N VAL A 121 -24.58 -9.12 -10.29
CA VAL A 121 -23.18 -9.11 -10.77
C VAL A 121 -23.21 -9.43 -12.26
N ARG A 122 -22.51 -8.63 -13.07
CA ARG A 122 -22.52 -8.77 -14.53
C ARG A 122 -21.11 -8.85 -15.08
N SER A 123 -20.88 -9.84 -15.92
CA SER A 123 -19.73 -9.94 -16.83
C SER A 123 -20.23 -10.46 -18.18
N GLU A 124 -19.52 -10.17 -19.27
CA GLU A 124 -19.73 -10.83 -20.58
C GLU A 124 -18.77 -12.01 -20.79
N SER A 125 -17.89 -12.28 -19.81
CA SER A 125 -16.86 -13.32 -19.82
C SER A 125 -16.84 -14.07 -18.47
N GLY A 126 -17.37 -15.28 -18.50
CA GLY A 126 -17.61 -16.10 -17.31
C GLY A 126 -18.87 -15.72 -16.52
N ASP A 127 -19.32 -16.62 -15.67
CA ASP A 127 -20.46 -16.44 -14.76
C ASP A 127 -19.95 -16.37 -13.31
N TYR A 128 -20.41 -15.37 -12.53
CA TYR A 128 -20.03 -15.27 -11.11
C TYR A 128 -20.75 -16.36 -10.30
N GLU A 129 -19.97 -17.30 -9.76
CA GLU A 129 -20.43 -18.41 -8.95
C GLU A 129 -19.98 -18.21 -7.50
N THR A 130 -20.94 -18.24 -6.57
CA THR A 130 -20.66 -18.07 -5.14
C THR A 130 -19.96 -19.30 -4.56
N LEU A 131 -18.80 -19.10 -3.91
CA LEU A 131 -18.10 -20.13 -3.14
C LEU A 131 -18.73 -20.33 -1.77
N PHE A 132 -18.90 -19.23 -1.05
CA PHE A 132 -19.51 -19.21 0.29
C PHE A 132 -20.07 -17.82 0.60
N GLN A 133 -20.91 -17.75 1.63
CA GLN A 133 -21.55 -16.51 2.05
C GLN A 133 -21.33 -16.23 3.54
N GLY A 134 -21.23 -14.94 3.88
CA GLY A 134 -21.08 -14.50 5.27
C GLY A 134 -22.23 -14.99 6.15
N ARG A 135 -21.94 -15.50 7.34
CA ARG A 135 -22.86 -16.12 8.32
C ARG A 135 -23.30 -17.56 8.06
N GLU A 136 -22.73 -18.26 7.08
CA GLU A 136 -22.97 -19.70 6.95
C GLU A 136 -22.45 -20.46 8.17
N PRO A 137 -23.12 -21.54 8.62
CA PRO A 137 -22.58 -22.39 9.69
C PRO A 137 -21.28 -23.04 9.24
N ILE A 138 -20.26 -23.03 10.09
CA ILE A 138 -18.95 -23.66 9.82
C ILE A 138 -18.61 -24.70 10.88
N GLY A 139 -17.65 -25.58 10.57
CA GLY A 139 -17.19 -26.61 11.48
C GLY A 139 -18.33 -27.54 11.92
N ASP A 140 -18.56 -27.65 13.23
CA ASP A 140 -19.67 -28.44 13.77
C ASP A 140 -21.01 -27.69 13.87
N GLY A 141 -21.05 -26.45 13.37
CA GLY A 141 -22.19 -25.53 13.41
C GLY A 141 -22.31 -24.71 14.70
N SER A 142 -21.29 -24.70 15.55
CA SER A 142 -21.19 -23.81 16.72
C SER A 142 -20.77 -22.38 16.37
N GLU A 143 -20.15 -22.19 15.20
CA GLU A 143 -19.71 -20.89 14.69
C GLU A 143 -20.40 -20.55 13.37
N ARG A 144 -20.34 -19.27 13.01
CA ARG A 144 -20.79 -18.74 11.72
C ARG A 144 -19.62 -18.05 11.02
N LEU A 145 -19.46 -18.27 9.73
CA LEU A 145 -18.41 -17.66 8.93
C LEU A 145 -18.46 -16.13 9.01
N GLY A 146 -17.34 -15.49 9.32
CA GLY A 146 -17.22 -14.04 9.44
C GLY A 146 -17.78 -13.45 10.75
N VAL A 147 -18.23 -14.28 11.70
CA VAL A 147 -18.83 -13.82 12.97
C VAL A 147 -17.93 -14.17 14.14
N VAL A 148 -17.40 -13.12 14.77
CA VAL A 148 -16.53 -13.23 15.94
C VAL A 148 -17.33 -13.63 17.19
N GLN A 149 -16.70 -14.37 18.10
CA GLN A 149 -17.25 -14.82 19.37
C GLN A 149 -16.43 -14.31 20.57
N THR A 150 -17.15 -14.08 21.67
CA THR A 150 -16.55 -13.94 23.02
C THR A 150 -15.92 -15.28 23.47
N PRO A 151 -15.05 -15.31 24.50
CA PRO A 151 -14.38 -16.54 24.93
C PRO A 151 -15.32 -17.65 25.43
N ASP A 152 -16.58 -17.33 25.73
CA ASP A 152 -17.61 -18.31 26.13
C ASP A 152 -18.40 -18.89 24.95
N GLY A 153 -18.08 -18.49 23.71
CA GLY A 153 -18.76 -18.92 22.48
C GLY A 153 -20.03 -18.14 22.14
N THR A 154 -20.26 -16.96 22.74
CA THR A 154 -21.36 -16.07 22.34
C THR A 154 -20.96 -15.22 21.13
N ASP A 155 -21.71 -15.30 20.03
CA ASP A 155 -21.56 -14.44 18.84
C ASP A 155 -21.69 -12.96 19.19
N ILE A 156 -20.75 -12.15 18.72
CA ILE A 156 -20.73 -10.70 18.87
C ILE A 156 -21.57 -10.07 17.77
N THR A 157 -22.84 -9.79 18.11
CA THR A 157 -23.79 -9.13 17.23
C THR A 157 -24.67 -8.18 18.04
N MET A 158 -25.28 -7.20 17.37
CA MET A 158 -26.30 -6.33 17.97
C MET A 158 -27.56 -7.07 18.47
N ASP A 159 -27.76 -8.34 18.10
CA ASP A 159 -28.84 -9.17 18.65
C ASP A 159 -28.50 -9.70 20.06
N ASN A 160 -27.21 -9.90 20.34
CA ASN A 160 -26.71 -10.46 21.60
C ASN A 160 -26.17 -9.40 22.56
N PHE A 161 -25.69 -8.27 22.03
CA PHE A 161 -25.07 -7.18 22.78
C PHE A 161 -25.70 -5.84 22.38
N ALA A 162 -25.94 -4.97 23.36
CA ALA A 162 -26.29 -3.58 23.09
C ALA A 162 -25.00 -2.76 22.98
N GLY A 163 -24.97 -1.83 22.02
CA GLY A 163 -23.78 -1.06 21.65
C GLY A 163 -23.81 -0.71 20.17
N THR A 164 -22.74 -0.09 19.69
CA THR A 164 -22.53 0.19 18.27
C THR A 164 -21.52 -0.79 17.67
N GLN A 165 -21.59 -0.95 16.35
CA GLN A 165 -20.70 -1.84 15.60
C GLN A 165 -20.33 -1.15 14.30
N TYR A 166 -19.03 -1.09 14.00
CA TYR A 166 -18.57 -0.72 12.66
C TYR A 166 -18.70 -1.95 11.75
N GLY A 167 -19.41 -1.79 10.64
CA GLY A 167 -19.77 -2.91 9.76
C GLY A 167 -20.72 -3.92 10.43
N GLY A 168 -21.60 -4.53 9.64
CA GLY A 168 -22.34 -5.69 10.13
C GLY A 168 -21.39 -6.89 10.24
N PRO A 169 -21.50 -7.77 11.26
CA PRO A 169 -20.63 -8.94 11.33
C PRO A 169 -20.92 -9.83 10.13
N ALA A 170 -19.87 -10.19 9.39
CA ALA A 170 -19.95 -10.95 8.15
C ALA A 170 -20.75 -10.28 7.01
N THR A 171 -20.76 -8.94 6.91
CA THR A 171 -21.29 -8.21 5.74
C THR A 171 -20.23 -7.70 4.79
N ASN A 172 -19.00 -7.54 5.27
CA ASN A 172 -17.95 -6.85 4.52
C ASN A 172 -16.77 -7.81 4.24
N PRO A 173 -16.94 -8.86 3.43
CA PRO A 173 -15.81 -9.68 3.00
C PRO A 173 -14.90 -8.83 2.12
N ASP A 174 -13.60 -8.86 2.38
CA ASP A 174 -12.63 -8.03 1.70
C ASP A 174 -11.53 -8.87 1.03
N CYS A 175 -10.26 -8.50 1.20
CA CYS A 175 -9.08 -9.16 0.66
C CYS A 175 -9.18 -10.68 0.75
N ASN A 176 -8.79 -11.31 -0.36
CA ASN A 176 -8.74 -12.75 -0.52
C ASN A 176 -7.31 -13.14 -0.89
N GLN A 177 -6.69 -14.04 -0.12
CA GLN A 177 -5.41 -14.63 -0.49
C GLN A 177 -5.48 -16.15 -0.45
N PHE A 178 -5.03 -16.79 -1.53
CA PHE A 178 -5.05 -18.25 -1.66
C PHE A 178 -3.67 -18.84 -1.47
N VAL A 179 -3.53 -19.70 -0.46
CA VAL A 179 -2.30 -20.46 -0.23
C VAL A 179 -2.47 -21.90 -0.72
N PRO A 180 -1.77 -22.29 -1.80
CA PRO A 180 -1.90 -23.64 -2.36
C PRO A 180 -1.31 -24.70 -1.42
N THR A 181 -1.96 -25.87 -1.36
CA THR A 181 -1.47 -27.05 -0.62
C THR A 181 -0.94 -28.15 -1.55
N ASN A 182 -0.96 -27.88 -2.86
CA ASN A 182 -0.35 -28.73 -3.87
C ASN A 182 0.37 -27.92 -4.97
N ASP A 183 1.36 -28.52 -5.63
CA ASP A 183 2.15 -27.88 -6.69
C ASP A 183 1.32 -27.47 -7.93
N ALA A 184 0.09 -27.96 -8.04
CA ALA A 184 -0.78 -27.68 -9.18
C ALA A 184 -1.68 -26.45 -8.95
N GLY A 185 -1.68 -25.87 -7.74
CA GLY A 185 -2.57 -24.77 -7.39
C GLY A 185 -4.06 -25.12 -7.41
N THR A 186 -4.43 -26.40 -7.35
CA THR A 186 -5.84 -26.85 -7.50
C THR A 186 -6.55 -27.12 -6.17
N GLU A 187 -5.85 -27.02 -5.04
CA GLU A 187 -6.45 -27.13 -3.70
C GLU A 187 -5.58 -26.38 -2.69
N GLY A 188 -6.21 -25.72 -1.71
CA GLY A 188 -5.52 -24.87 -0.75
C GLY A 188 -6.45 -24.15 0.20
N TYR A 189 -5.89 -23.22 0.96
CA TYR A 189 -6.63 -22.41 1.93
C TYR A 189 -6.83 -21.00 1.37
N LEU A 190 -8.09 -20.58 1.26
CA LEU A 190 -8.46 -19.20 0.98
C LEU A 190 -8.63 -18.47 2.31
N PHE A 191 -7.86 -17.40 2.48
CA PHE A 191 -8.02 -16.46 3.57
C PHE A 191 -8.86 -15.29 3.08
N THR A 192 -9.84 -14.86 3.88
CA THR A 192 -10.73 -13.74 3.54
C THR A 192 -10.86 -12.80 4.73
N ASN A 193 -10.57 -11.52 4.52
CA ASN A 193 -10.77 -10.48 5.52
C ASN A 193 -12.27 -10.15 5.69
N TRP A 194 -12.64 -9.70 6.89
CA TRP A 194 -13.96 -9.18 7.20
C TRP A 194 -13.82 -7.81 7.87
N GLU A 195 -14.18 -6.79 7.11
CA GLU A 195 -13.99 -5.37 7.38
C GLU A 195 -15.09 -4.87 8.35
N ASN A 196 -15.05 -5.39 9.58
CA ASN A 196 -15.95 -5.03 10.67
C ASN A 196 -15.18 -4.83 11.99
N SER A 197 -15.83 -4.31 13.03
CA SER A 197 -15.26 -4.19 14.37
C SER A 197 -16.12 -4.92 15.41
N PRO A 198 -15.60 -5.94 16.15
CA PRO A 198 -14.26 -6.54 16.04
C PRO A 198 -13.99 -7.09 14.64
N GLY A 199 -12.75 -7.03 14.17
CA GLY A 199 -12.34 -7.55 12.85
C GLY A 199 -12.25 -9.06 12.84
N ASN A 200 -12.13 -9.64 11.64
CA ASN A 200 -11.91 -11.06 11.49
C ASN A 200 -11.21 -11.38 10.16
N VAL A 201 -10.51 -12.50 10.16
CA VAL A 201 -10.02 -13.17 8.96
C VAL A 201 -10.53 -14.59 9.01
N THR A 202 -11.13 -15.09 7.93
CA THR A 202 -11.55 -16.49 7.85
C THR A 202 -10.61 -17.29 6.98
N ARG A 203 -10.38 -18.55 7.34
CA ARG A 203 -9.66 -19.51 6.50
C ARG A 203 -10.63 -20.61 6.04
N VAL A 204 -10.74 -20.82 4.74
CA VAL A 204 -11.65 -21.80 4.12
C VAL A 204 -10.85 -22.68 3.16
N PHE A 205 -10.90 -24.00 3.32
CA PHE A 205 -10.30 -24.90 2.34
C PHE A 205 -11.12 -24.90 1.05
N ILE A 206 -10.46 -24.66 -0.08
CA ILE A 206 -11.09 -24.71 -1.41
C ILE A 206 -10.36 -25.69 -2.32
N SER A 207 -11.10 -26.31 -3.25
CA SER A 207 -10.52 -27.24 -4.23
C SER A 207 -11.23 -27.17 -5.58
N GLN A 208 -10.46 -27.32 -6.64
CA GLN A 208 -10.93 -27.33 -8.01
C GLN A 208 -11.25 -28.77 -8.46
N ASP A 209 -12.40 -28.96 -9.09
CA ASP A 209 -12.78 -30.25 -9.66
C ASP A 209 -12.22 -30.45 -11.09
N GLY A 210 -12.44 -31.65 -11.66
CA GLY A 210 -11.92 -31.98 -12.99
C GLY A 210 -12.56 -31.21 -14.17
N ALA A 211 -13.54 -30.34 -13.91
CA ALA A 211 -14.11 -29.41 -14.88
C ALA A 211 -13.57 -27.97 -14.72
N GLY A 212 -12.74 -27.70 -13.71
CA GLY A 212 -12.24 -26.36 -13.42
C GLY A 212 -13.09 -25.57 -12.43
N GLU A 213 -14.14 -26.18 -11.85
CA GLU A 213 -15.03 -25.51 -10.90
C GLU A 213 -14.47 -25.59 -9.48
N TRP A 214 -14.52 -24.49 -8.76
CA TRP A 214 -14.06 -24.38 -7.38
C TRP A 214 -15.17 -24.70 -6.37
N HIS A 215 -14.79 -25.37 -5.27
CA HIS A 215 -15.69 -25.78 -4.19
C HIS A 215 -15.07 -25.45 -2.83
N ALA A 216 -15.85 -24.89 -1.92
CA ALA A 216 -15.46 -24.61 -0.55
C ALA A 216 -15.86 -25.73 0.43
N ASP A 217 -14.99 -26.05 1.39
CA ASP A 217 -15.26 -26.95 2.51
C ASP A 217 -15.51 -26.15 3.80
N LEU A 218 -16.78 -25.85 4.07
CA LEU A 218 -17.20 -25.12 5.28
C LEU A 218 -17.09 -25.96 6.56
N ASP A 219 -16.97 -27.29 6.46
CA ASP A 219 -16.74 -28.16 7.62
C ASP A 219 -15.29 -28.02 8.13
N ASP A 220 -14.36 -27.54 7.30
CA ASP A 220 -12.94 -27.24 7.62
C ASP A 220 -12.65 -25.73 7.76
N ALA A 221 -13.68 -24.88 7.66
CA ALA A 221 -13.53 -23.44 7.77
C ALA A 221 -13.39 -22.96 9.23
N MET A 222 -12.67 -21.86 9.42
CA MET A 222 -12.46 -21.24 10.74
C MET A 222 -12.51 -19.71 10.69
N ASN A 223 -12.93 -19.09 11.79
CA ASN A 223 -12.70 -17.68 12.07
C ASN A 223 -11.39 -17.53 12.85
N LEU A 224 -10.37 -16.92 12.26
CA LEU A 224 -9.07 -16.74 12.91
C LEU A 224 -9.18 -15.79 14.11
N ALA A 225 -10.13 -14.86 14.13
CA ALA A 225 -10.41 -14.07 15.35
C ALA A 225 -10.87 -14.94 16.53
N ASN A 226 -11.38 -16.14 16.32
CA ASN A 226 -11.83 -16.98 17.41
C ASN A 226 -10.72 -17.86 18.02
N THR A 227 -9.53 -17.89 17.41
CA THR A 227 -8.38 -18.67 17.90
C THR A 227 -7.73 -18.03 19.13
N ASP A 228 -6.94 -18.82 19.87
CA ASP A 228 -6.18 -18.28 21.01
C ASP A 228 -5.04 -17.39 20.48
N SER A 229 -4.38 -17.81 19.39
CA SER A 229 -3.26 -17.08 18.78
C SER A 229 -3.58 -15.62 18.47
N LEU A 230 -4.70 -15.32 17.78
CA LEU A 230 -5.05 -13.94 17.46
C LEU A 230 -5.63 -13.18 18.66
N ARG A 231 -6.35 -13.86 19.55
CA ARG A 231 -6.94 -13.23 20.74
C ARG A 231 -5.88 -12.78 21.75
N GLU A 232 -4.79 -13.53 21.90
CA GLU A 232 -3.66 -13.17 22.76
C GLU A 232 -2.96 -11.88 22.30
N LEU A 233 -3.06 -11.52 21.01
CA LEU A 233 -2.58 -10.25 20.44
C LEU A 233 -3.58 -9.08 20.58
N GLY A 234 -4.69 -9.28 21.30
CA GLY A 234 -5.79 -8.30 21.40
C GLY A 234 -6.84 -8.44 20.30
N GLY A 235 -6.75 -9.45 19.44
CA GLY A 235 -7.62 -9.62 18.28
C GLY A 235 -7.23 -8.71 17.12
N THR A 236 -8.19 -8.46 16.25
CA THR A 236 -8.02 -7.60 15.07
C THR A 236 -9.20 -6.65 14.88
N ARG A 237 -9.04 -5.61 14.08
CA ARG A 237 -10.05 -4.56 13.87
C ARG A 237 -10.06 -4.07 12.43
N ILE A 238 -11.25 -4.08 11.81
CA ILE A 238 -11.51 -3.50 10.47
C ILE A 238 -10.46 -4.02 9.48
N ASN A 239 -10.48 -5.35 9.27
CA ASN A 239 -9.54 -5.98 8.34
C ASN A 239 -9.98 -5.63 6.92
N CYS A 240 -9.24 -4.75 6.25
CA CYS A 240 -9.56 -4.28 4.90
C CYS A 240 -8.80 -5.11 3.86
N TYR A 241 -7.93 -4.50 3.04
CA TYR A 241 -7.13 -5.23 2.08
C TYR A 241 -5.99 -6.06 2.73
N GLY A 242 -5.03 -6.51 1.93
CA GLY A 242 -3.95 -7.38 2.36
C GLY A 242 -3.20 -7.96 1.17
N ASP A 243 -2.11 -8.67 1.47
CA ASP A 243 -1.17 -9.17 0.47
C ASP A 243 -0.81 -10.64 0.74
N LEU A 244 -0.37 -11.35 -0.30
CA LEU A 244 0.27 -12.65 -0.19
C LEU A 244 1.78 -12.43 -0.20
N SER A 245 2.40 -12.53 0.97
CA SER A 245 3.86 -12.36 1.09
C SER A 245 4.65 -13.30 0.15
N PRO A 246 5.87 -12.94 -0.28
CA PRO A 246 6.75 -13.84 -1.05
C PRO A 246 7.02 -15.20 -0.38
N TRP A 247 6.95 -15.29 0.95
CA TRP A 247 7.08 -16.54 1.70
C TRP A 247 5.77 -17.34 1.87
N GLY A 248 4.71 -16.99 1.14
CA GLY A 248 3.48 -17.77 1.01
C GLY A 248 2.53 -17.70 2.21
N THR A 249 2.39 -16.54 2.83
CA THR A 249 1.48 -16.28 3.96
C THR A 249 0.51 -15.15 3.66
N MET A 250 -0.72 -15.25 4.17
CA MET A 250 -1.69 -14.17 4.13
C MET A 250 -1.26 -13.08 5.11
N ILE A 251 -1.14 -11.84 4.63
CA ILE A 251 -0.96 -10.64 5.45
C ILE A 251 -2.20 -9.76 5.31
N SER A 252 -2.95 -9.60 6.40
CA SER A 252 -4.14 -8.73 6.46
C SER A 252 -3.79 -7.36 7.01
N SER A 253 -4.42 -6.29 6.54
CA SER A 253 -4.26 -4.94 7.10
C SER A 253 -5.41 -4.55 8.01
N GLU A 254 -5.09 -3.94 9.16
CA GLU A 254 -6.07 -3.29 10.02
C GLU A 254 -6.26 -1.81 9.65
N GLU A 255 -7.41 -1.49 9.11
CA GLU A 255 -7.80 -0.14 8.69
C GLU A 255 -8.43 0.62 9.86
N ASN A 256 -7.62 0.91 10.88
CA ASN A 256 -8.09 1.60 12.07
C ASN A 256 -8.27 3.11 11.84
N TYR A 257 -9.39 3.52 11.24
CA TYR A 257 -9.71 4.93 10.99
C TYR A 257 -9.64 5.85 12.21
N ALA A 258 -9.88 5.31 13.40
CA ALA A 258 -9.82 6.05 14.66
C ALA A 258 -8.39 6.34 15.12
N HIS A 259 -7.34 5.87 14.42
CA HIS A 259 -5.96 5.96 14.89
C HIS A 259 -5.44 7.41 15.02
N ALA A 260 -6.02 8.36 14.28
CA ALA A 260 -5.54 9.73 14.22
C ALA A 260 -5.53 10.40 15.60
N ARG A 261 -4.37 10.94 15.98
CA ARG A 261 -4.16 11.73 17.21
C ARG A 261 -4.50 13.20 17.04
N VAL A 262 -4.14 13.74 15.88
CA VAL A 262 -4.41 15.12 15.45
C VAL A 262 -5.26 15.09 14.19
N SER A 263 -6.08 16.10 14.01
CA SER A 263 -7.04 16.21 12.91
C SER A 263 -6.39 16.83 11.68
N LEU A 264 -6.56 16.22 10.51
CA LEU A 264 -6.12 16.70 9.21
C LEU A 264 -4.63 17.07 9.24
N THR A 265 -4.22 18.11 8.55
CA THR A 265 -2.82 18.54 8.45
C THR A 265 -2.25 19.19 9.72
N ALA A 266 -2.98 19.21 10.84
CA ALA A 266 -2.49 19.74 12.11
C ALA A 266 -1.28 18.97 12.66
N THR A 267 -0.43 19.66 13.41
CA THR A 267 0.69 19.10 14.17
C THR A 267 0.35 19.00 15.66
N VAL A 268 1.11 18.21 16.41
CA VAL A 268 1.01 18.19 17.88
C VAL A 268 1.53 19.50 18.46
N SER A 269 2.53 20.12 17.83
CA SER A 269 2.98 21.47 18.19
C SER A 269 1.86 22.51 18.16
N ASP A 270 0.94 22.46 17.19
CA ASP A 270 -0.20 23.39 17.13
C ASP A 270 -1.04 23.36 18.42
N ILE A 271 -1.25 22.17 19.00
CA ILE A 271 -1.98 21.99 20.25
C ILE A 271 -1.21 22.60 21.43
N VAL A 272 0.09 22.31 21.52
CA VAL A 272 0.96 22.77 22.61
C VAL A 272 1.13 24.29 22.58
N GLU A 273 1.31 24.88 21.40
CA GLU A 273 1.47 26.32 21.21
C GLU A 273 0.17 27.09 21.47
N ALA A 274 -0.98 26.54 21.06
CA ALA A 274 -2.28 27.14 21.31
C ALA A 274 -2.77 26.99 22.76
N GLU A 275 -2.12 26.12 23.56
CA GLU A 275 -2.62 25.65 24.86
C GLU A 275 -4.07 25.11 24.76
N SER A 276 -4.40 24.48 23.63
CA SER A 276 -5.73 23.92 23.34
C SER A 276 -5.73 23.00 22.11
N GLY A 277 -6.29 21.80 22.22
CA GLY A 277 -6.50 20.87 21.09
C GLY A 277 -7.86 21.01 20.40
N LYS A 278 -8.60 22.09 20.65
CA LYS A 278 -9.95 22.28 20.11
C LYS A 278 -9.92 22.43 18.59
N GLY A 279 -10.57 21.50 17.88
CA GLY A 279 -10.56 21.41 16.42
C GLY A 279 -9.25 20.88 15.83
N LEU A 280 -8.33 20.41 16.69
CA LEU A 280 -7.03 19.86 16.30
C LEU A 280 -6.88 18.40 16.73
N ILE A 281 -7.75 17.89 17.60
CA ILE A 281 -7.64 16.56 18.20
C ILE A 281 -8.37 15.49 17.36
N GLY A 282 -7.78 14.31 17.25
CA GLY A 282 -8.37 13.15 16.57
C GLY A 282 -9.05 12.16 17.52
N GLY A 283 -9.73 11.18 16.93
CA GLY A 283 -10.59 10.21 17.62
C GLY A 283 -9.87 9.29 18.60
N CYS A 284 -8.60 8.93 18.35
CA CYS A 284 -7.90 7.96 19.21
C CYS A 284 -7.81 8.40 20.68
N GLN A 285 -7.82 9.72 20.92
CA GLN A 285 -7.70 10.31 22.24
C GLN A 285 -8.91 9.96 23.13
N PHE A 286 -10.02 9.55 22.53
CA PHE A 286 -11.27 9.21 23.21
C PHE A 286 -11.54 7.69 23.22
N TRP A 287 -10.54 6.86 22.91
CA TRP A 287 -10.70 5.40 22.86
C TRP A 287 -11.31 4.80 24.14
N ASN A 288 -10.84 5.22 25.32
CA ASN A 288 -11.33 4.75 26.62
C ASN A 288 -12.47 5.60 27.18
N ARG A 289 -13.02 6.53 26.39
CA ARG A 289 -14.19 7.29 26.81
C ARG A 289 -15.39 6.33 26.91
N PRO A 290 -16.16 6.29 28.02
CA PRO A 290 -17.43 5.58 28.06
C PRO A 290 -18.36 6.04 26.93
N ASN A 291 -18.87 5.08 26.14
CA ASN A 291 -19.59 5.34 24.89
C ASN A 291 -18.80 6.28 23.95
N PRO A 292 -17.66 5.82 23.41
CA PRO A 292 -16.64 6.71 22.84
C PRO A 292 -17.11 7.49 21.61
N THR A 293 -18.06 6.96 20.84
CA THR A 293 -18.52 7.55 19.56
C THR A 293 -19.39 8.79 19.73
N GLU A 294 -19.92 9.04 20.93
CA GLU A 294 -20.70 10.25 21.23
C GLU A 294 -19.82 11.49 21.44
N ILE A 295 -18.49 11.38 21.36
CA ILE A 295 -17.59 12.50 21.66
C ILE A 295 -17.84 13.72 20.77
N GLN A 296 -18.06 13.56 19.47
CA GLN A 296 -18.30 14.69 18.57
C GLN A 296 -19.56 15.48 19.01
N SER A 297 -20.66 14.76 19.25
CA SER A 297 -21.90 15.37 19.74
C SER A 297 -21.72 16.06 21.09
N ALA A 298 -20.96 15.43 22.00
CA ALA A 298 -20.64 16.01 23.30
C ALA A 298 -19.81 17.30 23.19
N ALA A 299 -18.79 17.31 22.33
CA ALA A 299 -17.95 18.49 22.09
C ALA A 299 -18.76 19.68 21.55
N GLU A 300 -19.72 19.43 20.65
CA GLU A 300 -20.66 20.44 20.12
C GLU A 300 -21.59 21.02 21.20
N GLU A 301 -21.92 20.26 22.24
CA GLU A 301 -22.63 20.79 23.40
C GLU A 301 -21.73 21.61 24.33
N TYR A 302 -20.46 21.20 24.44
CA TYR A 302 -19.47 21.82 25.33
C TYR A 302 -18.96 23.16 24.82
N PHE A 303 -18.91 23.34 23.50
CA PHE A 303 -18.29 24.47 22.82
C PHE A 303 -19.13 24.94 21.63
N ASP A 304 -19.28 26.26 21.45
CA ASP A 304 -20.03 26.85 20.32
C ASP A 304 -19.39 26.59 18.93
N ASP A 305 -18.18 26.04 18.88
CA ASP A 305 -17.37 25.86 17.65
C ASP A 305 -16.40 24.70 17.85
N ALA A 306 -16.90 23.51 18.18
CA ALA A 306 -16.10 22.38 18.66
C ALA A 306 -14.98 21.92 17.70
N GLY A 307 -15.15 22.18 16.41
CA GLY A 307 -14.35 21.56 15.35
C GLY A 307 -14.77 20.12 15.09
N PHE A 308 -14.18 19.53 14.05
CA PHE A 308 -14.31 18.11 13.76
C PHE A 308 -13.28 17.31 14.55
N ILE A 309 -13.67 16.14 15.05
CA ILE A 309 -12.75 15.18 15.66
C ILE A 309 -12.53 14.06 14.64
N GLN A 310 -11.43 14.11 13.89
CA GLN A 310 -11.18 13.17 12.81
C GLN A 310 -11.23 11.70 13.29
N GLY A 311 -11.99 10.86 12.57
CA GLY A 311 -12.08 9.42 12.84
C GLY A 311 -12.92 9.03 14.06
N TYR A 312 -13.64 9.95 14.72
CA TYR A 312 -14.43 9.63 15.92
C TYR A 312 -15.50 8.55 15.69
N TRP A 313 -16.08 8.51 14.48
CA TRP A 313 -17.12 7.53 14.11
C TRP A 313 -16.58 6.11 14.10
N ALA A 314 -15.29 5.94 13.80
CA ALA A 314 -14.62 4.64 13.76
C ALA A 314 -14.31 4.10 15.15
N LEU A 315 -14.64 4.80 16.22
CA LEU A 315 -14.65 4.26 17.59
C LEU A 315 -15.84 3.31 17.82
N ASP A 316 -16.75 3.17 16.85
CA ASP A 316 -17.82 2.19 16.89
C ASP A 316 -17.26 0.77 17.05
N GLY A 317 -17.90 -0.06 17.88
CA GLY A 317 -17.45 -1.44 18.12
C GLY A 317 -16.30 -1.62 19.12
N VAL A 318 -15.66 -0.57 19.66
CA VAL A 318 -14.60 -0.70 20.70
C VAL A 318 -15.10 -1.49 21.93
N GLU A 319 -16.34 -1.27 22.36
CA GLU A 319 -16.88 -2.02 23.50
C GLU A 319 -17.21 -3.48 23.16
N PHE A 320 -17.59 -3.77 21.91
CA PHE A 320 -17.74 -5.14 21.45
C PHE A 320 -16.39 -5.86 21.38
N LEU A 321 -15.32 -5.13 21.09
CA LEU A 321 -13.95 -5.62 21.18
C LEU A 321 -13.54 -5.91 22.64
N ALA A 322 -14.01 -5.13 23.61
CA ALA A 322 -13.85 -5.49 25.02
C ALA A 322 -14.56 -6.81 25.38
N TYR A 323 -15.79 -7.01 24.92
CA TYR A 323 -16.51 -8.28 25.14
C TYR A 323 -15.86 -9.46 24.43
N TYR A 324 -15.30 -9.23 23.23
CA TYR A 324 -14.44 -10.19 22.54
C TYR A 324 -13.25 -10.59 23.42
N LEU A 325 -12.57 -9.65 24.06
CA LEU A 325 -11.46 -9.96 24.96
C LEU A 325 -11.90 -10.57 26.31
N GLY A 326 -13.21 -10.65 26.56
CA GLY A 326 -13.77 -11.32 27.74
C GLY A 326 -14.17 -10.38 28.87
N ALA A 327 -14.35 -9.09 28.59
CA ALA A 327 -14.89 -8.13 29.55
C ALA A 327 -16.25 -8.55 30.10
N ASP A 328 -16.49 -8.29 31.38
CA ASP A 328 -17.78 -8.44 32.01
C ASP A 328 -18.81 -7.54 31.33
N ARG A 329 -19.99 -8.13 31.06
CA ARG A 329 -21.06 -7.42 30.34
C ARG A 329 -21.59 -6.27 31.20
N VAL A 330 -21.38 -5.05 30.73
CA VAL A 330 -22.12 -3.89 31.20
C VAL A 330 -23.47 -3.88 30.48
N ASP A 331 -24.57 -3.78 31.22
CA ASP A 331 -25.92 -3.76 30.61
C ASP A 331 -26.12 -2.43 29.89
N GLN A 332 -25.76 -2.41 28.60
CA GLN A 332 -25.83 -1.25 27.72
C GLN A 332 -27.25 -0.91 27.26
N ALA A 333 -28.31 -1.42 27.93
CA ALA A 333 -29.69 -1.12 27.58
C ALA A 333 -30.29 -0.04 28.49
N ASP A 334 -30.45 1.17 27.98
CA ASP A 334 -31.56 2.03 28.41
C ASP A 334 -32.86 1.59 27.69
N ASP A 335 -34.03 2.06 28.17
CA ASP A 335 -35.36 1.72 27.60
C ASP A 335 -35.51 2.10 26.09
N ASN A 336 -34.49 2.71 25.46
CA ASN A 336 -34.48 3.19 24.07
C ASN A 336 -33.43 2.51 23.16
N GLY A 337 -32.58 1.62 23.67
CA GLY A 337 -31.56 0.94 22.85
C GLY A 337 -30.37 1.83 22.50
N THR A 338 -30.03 2.79 23.37
CA THR A 338 -28.79 3.58 23.28
C THR A 338 -27.73 3.04 24.23
N ASN A 339 -26.47 3.15 23.81
CA ASN A 339 -25.31 2.71 24.59
C ASN A 339 -25.22 3.51 25.91
N THR A 340 -24.92 2.86 27.03
CA THR A 340 -24.80 3.54 28.32
C THR A 340 -23.40 4.11 28.50
N THR A 341 -23.26 5.09 29.38
CA THR A 341 -21.94 5.62 29.77
C THR A 341 -21.34 4.93 30.98
N ASN A 342 -21.90 3.78 31.41
CA ASN A 342 -21.33 3.02 32.52
C ASN A 342 -19.97 2.45 32.07
N PRO A 343 -18.88 2.72 32.80
CA PRO A 343 -17.55 2.32 32.37
C PRO A 343 -17.34 0.81 32.44
N ILE A 344 -16.60 0.28 31.48
CA ILE A 344 -15.95 -1.05 31.52
C ILE A 344 -14.60 -0.87 32.25
N GLY A 345 -14.49 -1.48 33.42
CA GLY A 345 -13.33 -1.34 34.32
C GLY A 345 -12.52 -2.62 34.55
N ASP A 346 -12.77 -3.67 33.76
CA ASP A 346 -12.04 -4.93 33.83
C ASP A 346 -11.12 -5.14 32.62
N VAL A 347 -11.53 -5.89 31.59
CA VAL A 347 -10.73 -6.10 30.37
C VAL A 347 -11.14 -5.04 29.36
N TYR A 348 -10.19 -4.25 28.86
CA TYR A 348 -10.46 -3.23 27.86
C TYR A 348 -9.40 -3.25 26.76
N PRO A 349 -9.77 -3.08 25.47
CA PRO A 349 -8.82 -3.10 24.38
C PRO A 349 -7.86 -1.91 24.45
N ASN A 350 -6.56 -2.18 24.32
CA ASN A 350 -5.52 -1.16 24.22
C ASN A 350 -5.47 -0.58 22.78
N PRO A 351 -5.62 0.74 22.56
CA PRO A 351 -5.64 1.34 21.21
C PRO A 351 -4.36 1.11 20.41
N TYR A 352 -3.23 0.90 21.09
CA TYR A 352 -1.93 0.62 20.46
C TYR A 352 -1.75 -0.85 20.09
N ARG A 353 -2.75 -1.72 20.31
CA ARG A 353 -2.76 -3.09 19.78
C ARG A 353 -3.42 -3.19 18.39
N TYR A 354 -3.86 -2.08 17.79
CA TYR A 354 -4.60 -2.06 16.52
C TYR A 354 -4.08 -1.00 15.53
N GLY A 355 -4.21 -1.30 14.24
CA GLY A 355 -3.72 -0.49 13.13
C GLY A 355 -2.40 -1.02 12.58
N TYR A 356 -2.26 -2.34 12.44
CA TYR A 356 -1.06 -3.04 11.97
C TYR A 356 -1.39 -4.07 10.89
N HIS A 357 -0.36 -4.50 10.15
CA HIS A 357 -0.44 -5.70 9.32
C HIS A 357 -0.35 -6.97 10.18
N VAL A 358 -1.16 -7.97 9.84
CA VAL A 358 -1.34 -9.24 10.57
C VAL A 358 -1.01 -10.41 9.64
N ASP A 359 0.10 -11.09 9.88
CA ASP A 359 0.54 -12.28 9.17
C ASP A 359 -0.03 -13.55 9.83
N PHE A 360 -0.51 -14.48 9.01
CA PHE A 360 -0.93 -15.82 9.43
C PHE A 360 0.06 -16.90 8.96
N ARG A 361 1.06 -17.14 9.79
CA ARG A 361 2.14 -18.12 9.56
C ARG A 361 1.67 -19.55 9.72
N ASP A 362 2.40 -20.46 9.07
CA ASP A 362 2.02 -21.87 8.94
C ASP A 362 0.55 -22.03 8.47
N PRO A 363 0.18 -21.49 7.30
CA PRO A 363 -1.22 -21.31 6.88
C PRO A 363 -2.03 -22.61 6.82
N ALA A 364 -1.36 -23.77 6.67
CA ALA A 364 -1.97 -25.09 6.64
C ALA A 364 -2.00 -25.82 8.00
N ALA A 365 -1.55 -25.20 9.09
CA ALA A 365 -1.61 -25.78 10.44
C ALA A 365 -3.06 -25.97 10.92
N ASP A 366 -3.26 -26.78 11.98
CA ASP A 366 -4.58 -26.91 12.61
C ASP A 366 -5.08 -25.53 13.13
N GLU A 367 -4.17 -24.68 13.59
CA GLU A 367 -4.38 -23.27 13.94
C GLU A 367 -3.15 -22.48 13.44
N PRO A 368 -3.31 -21.57 12.45
CA PRO A 368 -2.24 -20.69 12.00
C PRO A 368 -1.75 -19.78 13.13
N GLU A 369 -0.47 -19.44 13.12
CA GLU A 369 0.12 -18.50 14.07
C GLU A 369 -0.05 -17.07 13.56
N ALA A 370 -0.79 -16.25 14.30
CA ALA A 370 -0.93 -14.84 14.03
C ALA A 370 0.30 -14.06 14.53
N VAL A 371 0.76 -13.11 13.73
CA VAL A 371 1.86 -12.17 14.07
C VAL A 371 1.42 -10.77 13.68
N LYS A 372 1.64 -9.78 14.55
CA LYS A 372 1.49 -8.36 14.18
C LYS A 372 2.85 -7.73 13.93
N TYR A 373 2.98 -7.07 12.78
CA TYR A 373 4.18 -6.30 12.42
C TYR A 373 4.10 -4.89 13.01
N TYR A 374 4.27 -4.78 14.33
CA TYR A 374 4.33 -3.49 15.04
C TYR A 374 5.45 -2.58 14.52
N VAL A 375 6.54 -3.18 14.03
CA VAL A 375 7.69 -2.48 13.44
C VAL A 375 7.37 -1.71 12.16
N MET A 376 6.30 -2.08 11.45
CA MET A 376 5.82 -1.36 10.26
C MET A 376 4.99 -0.11 10.60
N GLY A 377 4.82 0.21 11.89
CA GLY A 377 4.12 1.40 12.34
C GLY A 377 2.60 1.23 12.38
N ARG A 378 1.95 2.19 13.05
CA ARG A 378 0.51 2.18 13.32
C ARG A 378 -0.22 3.20 12.47
N ALA A 379 -1.13 2.74 11.61
CA ALA A 379 -1.95 3.59 10.78
C ALA A 379 -3.36 3.02 10.54
N SER A 380 -4.09 3.60 9.59
CA SER A 380 -5.32 3.05 9.03
C SER A 380 -4.90 2.28 7.77
N TRP A 381 -4.27 1.12 7.92
CA TRP A 381 -3.66 0.44 6.79
C TRP A 381 -4.74 -0.14 5.87
N GLU A 382 -4.65 0.19 4.58
CA GLU A 382 -5.47 -0.44 3.55
C GLU A 382 -4.76 -1.67 3.00
N ALA A 383 -3.66 -1.47 2.29
CA ALA A 383 -2.87 -2.52 1.66
C ALA A 383 -1.40 -2.44 2.09
N PRO A 384 -0.74 -3.58 2.42
CA PRO A 384 0.70 -3.71 2.32
C PRO A 384 1.08 -4.15 0.89
N ASP A 385 2.30 -3.86 0.45
CA ASP A 385 2.90 -4.45 -0.75
C ASP A 385 4.35 -4.82 -0.41
N ILE A 386 4.59 -6.12 -0.18
CA ILE A 386 5.91 -6.65 0.19
C ILE A 386 6.70 -6.97 -1.07
N GLN A 387 7.85 -6.32 -1.22
CA GLN A 387 8.67 -6.47 -2.43
C GLN A 387 9.46 -7.78 -2.43
N GLY A 388 9.96 -8.18 -3.61
CA GLY A 388 10.71 -9.43 -3.80
C GLY A 388 12.06 -9.53 -3.08
N ASP A 389 12.57 -8.45 -2.48
CA ASP A 389 13.71 -8.52 -1.55
C ASP A 389 13.34 -9.11 -0.17
N GLU A 390 12.05 -9.34 0.08
CA GLU A 390 11.48 -9.80 1.35
C GLU A 390 11.79 -8.86 2.53
N GLN A 391 12.16 -7.60 2.26
CA GLN A 391 12.59 -6.60 3.25
C GLN A 391 11.78 -5.31 3.14
N THR A 392 11.57 -4.83 1.93
CA THR A 392 10.91 -3.56 1.63
C THR A 392 9.41 -3.75 1.58
N VAL A 393 8.68 -2.89 2.27
CA VAL A 393 7.21 -2.90 2.32
C VAL A 393 6.69 -1.49 2.09
N TYR A 394 5.82 -1.32 1.10
CA TYR A 394 5.02 -0.11 0.93
C TYR A 394 3.68 -0.28 1.62
N GLY A 395 3.19 0.78 2.25
CA GLY A 395 1.90 0.77 2.94
C GLY A 395 1.07 2.01 2.61
N CYS A 396 -0.17 1.79 2.20
CA CYS A 396 -1.16 2.84 1.98
C CYS A 396 -2.05 3.01 3.21
N SER A 397 -2.31 4.25 3.62
CA SER A 397 -3.21 4.52 4.75
C SER A 397 -4.47 5.27 4.32
N ASP A 398 -5.62 4.64 4.48
CA ASP A 398 -6.90 5.18 4.01
C ASP A 398 -7.53 6.21 4.97
N GLY A 399 -8.09 7.26 4.37
CA GLY A 399 -8.83 8.37 4.94
C GLY A 399 -8.20 9.73 4.67
N ASP A 400 -8.86 10.78 5.16
CA ASP A 400 -8.46 12.16 4.91
C ASP A 400 -7.09 12.51 5.52
N SER A 401 -6.17 13.03 4.69
CA SER A 401 -4.81 13.38 5.09
C SER A 401 -4.07 12.23 5.80
N LYS A 402 -3.98 11.07 5.16
CA LYS A 402 -3.23 9.91 5.65
C LYS A 402 -2.28 9.44 4.55
N GLY A 403 -0.99 9.59 4.82
CA GLY A 403 0.06 9.36 3.83
C GLY A 403 0.25 7.90 3.42
N ILE A 404 1.09 7.71 2.41
CA ILE A 404 1.76 6.42 2.15
C ILE A 404 3.00 6.31 3.04
N TYR A 405 3.50 5.10 3.29
CA TYR A 405 4.67 4.83 4.12
C TYR A 405 5.53 3.73 3.51
N LYS A 406 6.79 3.66 3.95
CA LYS A 406 7.72 2.61 3.58
C LYS A 406 8.38 2.03 4.82
N PHE A 407 8.52 0.72 4.89
CA PHE A 407 9.31 0.03 5.89
C PHE A 407 10.40 -0.80 5.19
N VAL A 408 11.59 -0.87 5.78
CA VAL A 408 12.69 -1.71 5.28
C VAL A 408 13.26 -2.51 6.45
N ALA A 409 13.12 -3.83 6.41
CA ALA A 409 13.71 -4.74 7.39
C ALA A 409 15.25 -4.80 7.25
N ASP A 410 15.97 -5.05 8.34
CA ASP A 410 17.45 -5.16 8.33
C ASP A 410 17.95 -6.42 7.59
N GLU A 411 17.13 -7.47 7.56
CA GLU A 411 17.36 -8.76 6.88
C GLU A 411 16.02 -9.23 6.29
N PRO A 412 16.02 -10.12 5.29
CA PRO A 412 14.78 -10.73 4.77
C PRO A 412 13.89 -11.23 5.91
N ILE A 413 12.62 -10.81 5.94
CA ILE A 413 11.66 -11.15 6.99
C ILE A 413 11.56 -12.66 7.29
N PRO A 414 11.57 -13.57 6.30
CA PRO A 414 11.51 -15.01 6.59
C PRO A 414 12.82 -15.59 7.13
N SER A 415 13.91 -14.83 7.17
CA SER A 415 15.19 -15.27 7.74
C SER A 415 15.25 -15.22 9.26
N TYR A 416 14.37 -14.44 9.90
CA TYR A 416 14.27 -14.34 11.35
C TYR A 416 13.66 -15.61 11.96
N ASP A 417 14.39 -16.22 12.90
CA ASP A 417 13.90 -17.37 13.66
C ASP A 417 12.79 -16.99 14.66
N ASP A 418 12.79 -15.74 15.14
CA ASP A 418 11.85 -15.17 16.11
C ASP A 418 11.28 -13.86 15.56
N THR A 419 9.96 -13.71 15.58
CA THR A 419 9.27 -12.53 15.03
C THR A 419 9.52 -11.27 15.85
N ASP A 420 9.85 -11.42 17.13
CA ASP A 420 10.21 -10.29 18.00
C ASP A 420 11.57 -9.67 17.63
N ASP A 421 12.42 -10.44 16.96
CA ASP A 421 13.75 -10.03 16.52
C ASP A 421 13.72 -9.28 15.17
N ILE A 422 12.58 -9.28 14.44
CA ILE A 422 12.44 -8.54 13.18
C ILE A 422 12.70 -7.07 13.45
N ALA A 423 13.77 -6.55 12.85
CA ALA A 423 14.23 -5.18 13.01
C ALA A 423 14.20 -4.45 11.68
N GLY A 424 14.05 -3.13 11.72
CA GLY A 424 14.09 -2.31 10.51
C GLY A 424 13.76 -0.86 10.77
N THR A 425 13.72 -0.11 9.67
CA THR A 425 13.49 1.34 9.66
C THR A 425 12.16 1.68 9.03
N LEU A 426 11.38 2.54 9.70
CA LEU A 426 10.13 3.10 9.20
C LEU A 426 10.37 4.47 8.57
N TYR A 427 9.73 4.74 7.43
CA TYR A 427 9.88 5.96 6.65
C TYR A 427 8.52 6.58 6.30
N ALA A 428 8.52 7.91 6.17
CA ALA A 428 7.39 8.69 5.63
C ALA A 428 7.83 9.52 4.41
N PRO A 429 6.95 9.78 3.45
CA PRO A 429 7.29 10.47 2.22
C PRO A 429 7.40 11.98 2.44
N LYS A 430 8.22 12.61 1.61
CA LYS A 430 8.26 14.06 1.41
C LYS A 430 8.18 14.33 -0.09
N ILE A 431 7.18 15.07 -0.52
CA ILE A 431 7.08 15.52 -1.92
C ILE A 431 7.94 16.77 -2.09
N THR A 432 8.83 16.76 -3.09
CA THR A 432 9.93 17.75 -3.18
C THR A 432 9.89 18.62 -4.42
N ASN A 433 9.17 18.25 -5.47
CA ASN A 433 9.19 19.00 -6.73
C ASN A 433 8.27 20.22 -6.71
N ASP A 434 8.82 21.36 -7.14
CA ASP A 434 8.09 22.64 -7.27
C ASP A 434 6.77 22.51 -8.06
N ALA A 435 6.71 21.58 -9.02
CA ALA A 435 5.53 21.36 -9.86
C ALA A 435 4.31 20.84 -9.07
N ALA A 436 4.54 20.14 -7.95
CA ALA A 436 3.48 19.66 -7.07
C ALA A 436 2.88 20.80 -6.22
N ASN A 437 3.57 21.93 -6.07
CA ASN A 437 3.16 23.02 -5.18
C ASN A 437 2.76 24.29 -5.95
N ALA A 438 1.49 24.68 -5.89
CA ALA A 438 0.96 25.83 -6.62
C ALA A 438 1.68 27.15 -6.28
N SER A 439 2.17 27.30 -5.05
CA SER A 439 2.90 28.50 -4.63
C SER A 439 4.30 28.60 -5.25
N GLU A 440 4.98 27.47 -5.43
CA GLU A 440 6.32 27.37 -6.03
C GLU A 440 6.24 27.37 -7.57
N ALA A 441 5.33 26.59 -8.17
CA ALA A 441 5.09 26.59 -9.61
C ALA A 441 4.51 27.92 -10.13
N GLY A 442 3.79 28.65 -9.28
CA GLY A 442 3.11 29.91 -9.62
C GLY A 442 1.76 29.74 -10.32
N GLU A 443 1.34 28.50 -10.55
CA GLU A 443 0.01 28.06 -10.94
C GLU A 443 -0.25 26.66 -10.39
N ARG A 444 -1.53 26.28 -10.31
CA ARG A 444 -1.94 24.93 -9.92
C ARG A 444 -1.89 24.03 -11.16
N ASN A 445 -1.15 22.94 -11.07
CA ASN A 445 -0.98 22.00 -12.19
C ASN A 445 -2.01 20.87 -12.10
N SER A 446 -2.28 20.21 -13.23
CA SER A 446 -3.16 19.05 -13.27
C SER A 446 -2.45 17.81 -12.69
N PRO A 447 -3.11 17.02 -11.81
CA PRO A 447 -2.58 15.74 -11.35
C PRO A 447 -2.41 14.72 -12.50
N ALA A 448 -3.16 14.85 -13.61
CA ALA A 448 -3.01 13.99 -14.78
C ALA A 448 -1.68 14.16 -15.54
N GLN A 449 -0.91 15.20 -15.20
CA GLN A 449 0.30 15.60 -15.94
C GLN A 449 1.49 15.91 -15.03
N THR A 450 1.32 15.73 -13.71
CA THR A 450 2.31 16.12 -12.71
C THR A 450 2.73 14.90 -11.91
N PRO A 451 3.93 14.35 -12.18
CA PRO A 451 4.54 13.38 -11.29
C PRO A 451 4.84 13.99 -9.93
N LEU A 452 4.87 13.14 -8.90
CA LEU A 452 5.30 13.53 -7.54
C LEU A 452 6.70 12.97 -7.29
N GLU A 453 7.67 13.83 -6.97
CA GLU A 453 9.02 13.40 -6.60
C GLU A 453 9.11 13.17 -5.09
N VAL A 454 9.42 11.94 -4.68
CA VAL A 454 9.39 11.44 -3.31
C VAL A 454 10.80 11.33 -2.74
N GLU A 455 11.01 11.96 -1.58
CA GLU A 455 12.13 11.68 -0.68
C GLU A 455 11.58 10.94 0.56
N TRP A 456 12.23 9.87 1.00
CA TRP A 456 11.79 9.11 2.17
C TRP A 456 12.51 9.59 3.42
N LEU A 457 11.75 10.20 4.33
CA LEU A 457 12.23 10.64 5.64
C LEU A 457 12.19 9.47 6.62
N GLU A 458 13.34 9.09 7.14
CA GLU A 458 13.43 8.12 8.24
C GLU A 458 12.69 8.67 9.48
N LEU A 459 11.80 7.85 10.05
CA LEU A 459 11.11 8.13 11.30
C LEU A 459 11.83 7.49 12.50
N GLY A 460 12.38 6.28 12.33
CA GLY A 460 13.20 5.60 13.34
C GLY A 460 13.37 4.10 13.09
N HIS A 461 14.25 3.50 13.89
CA HIS A 461 14.61 2.08 13.86
C HIS A 461 14.32 1.38 15.20
N ALA A 462 13.74 0.18 15.14
CA ALA A 462 13.46 -0.67 16.30
C ALA A 462 13.25 -2.13 15.89
N THR A 463 13.18 -3.02 16.88
CA THR A 463 12.66 -4.38 16.67
C THR A 463 11.18 -4.48 16.99
N ASN A 464 10.49 -5.45 16.38
CA ASN A 464 9.09 -5.74 16.61
C ASN A 464 8.80 -6.02 18.11
N GLY A 465 9.69 -6.76 18.77
CA GLY A 465 9.59 -7.07 20.20
C GLY A 465 9.87 -5.87 21.12
N GLU A 466 10.74 -4.92 20.74
CA GLU A 466 10.88 -3.65 21.46
C GLU A 466 9.53 -2.92 21.48
N ILE A 467 8.87 -2.83 20.32
CA ILE A 467 7.61 -2.10 20.17
C ILE A 467 6.46 -2.81 20.89
N GLU A 468 6.36 -4.14 20.78
CA GLU A 468 5.41 -4.94 21.56
C GLU A 468 5.54 -4.62 23.06
N SER A 469 6.77 -4.56 23.57
CA SER A 469 7.03 -4.29 24.98
C SER A 469 6.60 -2.88 25.41
N TRP A 470 6.72 -1.88 24.53
CA TRP A 470 6.22 -0.53 24.76
C TRP A 470 4.69 -0.48 24.76
N ILE A 471 4.05 -1.19 23.83
CA ILE A 471 2.59 -1.29 23.74
C ILE A 471 2.03 -1.94 25.01
N ALA A 472 2.68 -2.99 25.52
CA ALA A 472 2.26 -3.72 26.71
C ALA A 472 2.18 -2.85 27.98
N GLU A 473 2.89 -1.71 28.03
CA GLU A 473 2.79 -0.75 29.15
C GLU A 473 1.39 -0.14 29.29
N TYR A 474 0.56 -0.22 28.25
CA TYR A 474 -0.77 0.39 28.17
C TYR A 474 -1.94 -0.63 28.26
N ASP A 475 -1.66 -1.94 28.41
CA ASP A 475 -2.68 -3.00 28.34
C ASP A 475 -3.69 -2.98 29.49
N ASP A 476 -3.34 -2.39 30.63
CA ASP A 476 -4.19 -2.34 31.83
C ASP A 476 -5.08 -1.06 31.88
N ILE A 477 -5.08 -0.22 30.85
CA ILE A 477 -5.83 1.06 30.84
C ILE A 477 -7.28 0.83 30.43
N THR A 478 -8.20 1.21 31.32
CA THR A 478 -9.65 1.00 31.16
C THR A 478 -10.43 2.31 31.01
N GLN A 479 -11.76 2.22 30.88
CA GLN A 479 -12.61 3.41 30.92
C GLN A 479 -12.69 4.05 32.31
N GLU A 480 -12.42 3.29 33.39
CA GLU A 480 -12.32 3.86 34.73
C GLU A 480 -11.06 4.72 34.86
N ASP A 481 -9.92 4.30 34.29
CA ASP A 481 -8.67 5.07 34.31
C ASP A 481 -8.80 6.40 33.56
N TYR A 482 -9.52 6.41 32.43
CA TYR A 482 -9.85 7.63 31.69
C TYR A 482 -10.58 8.64 32.59
N LEU A 483 -11.60 8.19 33.32
CA LEU A 483 -12.36 9.06 34.22
C LEU A 483 -11.51 9.51 35.42
N ASP A 484 -10.77 8.60 36.06
CA ASP A 484 -9.94 8.89 37.23
C ASP A 484 -8.78 9.85 36.91
N THR A 485 -8.28 9.82 35.68
CA THR A 485 -7.15 10.66 35.25
C THR A 485 -7.59 12.05 34.84
N HIS A 486 -8.72 12.15 34.14
CA HIS A 486 -9.11 13.39 33.45
C HIS A 486 -10.23 14.17 34.16
N ALA A 487 -10.90 13.58 35.17
CA ALA A 487 -11.95 14.25 35.93
C ALA A 487 -11.53 14.58 37.37
N GLU A 488 -12.02 15.72 37.89
CA GLU A 488 -11.86 16.07 39.31
C GLU A 488 -13.02 15.52 40.16
N THR A 489 -14.17 15.32 39.51
CA THR A 489 -15.36 14.73 40.11
C THR A 489 -15.23 13.20 40.20
N ASP A 490 -15.54 12.63 41.36
CA ASP A 490 -15.64 11.18 41.56
C ASP A 490 -16.79 10.64 40.68
N TRP A 491 -16.43 9.90 39.64
CA TRP A 491 -17.38 9.36 38.66
C TRP A 491 -18.39 8.39 39.29
N THR A 492 -18.06 7.76 40.42
CA THR A 492 -18.98 6.88 41.15
C THR A 492 -20.09 7.66 41.86
N GLU A 493 -19.88 8.96 42.09
CA GLU A 493 -20.87 9.86 42.68
C GLU A 493 -21.67 10.64 41.63
N ASP A 494 -21.00 11.13 40.57
CA ASP A 494 -21.60 11.93 39.49
C ASP A 494 -20.88 11.71 38.14
N LEU A 495 -21.17 10.58 37.51
CA LEU A 495 -20.61 10.16 36.22
C LEU A 495 -20.77 11.18 35.10
N ALA A 496 -21.93 11.85 35.01
CA ALA A 496 -22.19 12.80 33.93
C ALA A 496 -21.27 14.03 34.02
N THR A 497 -21.06 14.53 35.24
CA THR A 497 -20.13 15.65 35.46
C THR A 497 -18.68 15.21 35.27
N ALA A 498 -18.30 14.03 35.77
CA ALA A 498 -16.95 13.50 35.57
C ALA A 498 -16.61 13.29 34.09
N LEU A 499 -17.54 12.76 33.30
CA LEU A 499 -17.35 12.56 31.86
C LEU A 499 -17.17 13.88 31.09
N GLU A 500 -17.98 14.90 31.39
CA GLU A 500 -17.78 16.24 30.79
C GLU A 500 -16.44 16.87 31.19
N GLU A 501 -16.01 16.71 32.46
CA GLU A 501 -14.70 17.19 32.91
C GLU A 501 -13.57 16.48 32.16
N ALA A 502 -13.67 15.15 32.03
CA ALA A 502 -12.70 14.33 31.31
C ALA A 502 -12.60 14.71 29.83
N ASP A 503 -13.72 14.80 29.12
CA ASP A 503 -13.74 15.17 27.71
C ASP A 503 -13.11 16.55 27.47
N ARG A 504 -13.41 17.53 28.33
CA ARG A 504 -12.81 18.86 28.23
C ARG A 504 -11.30 18.84 28.52
N ALA A 505 -10.85 18.03 29.46
CA ALA A 505 -9.43 17.89 29.78
C ALA A 505 -8.64 17.24 28.64
N VAL A 506 -9.20 16.19 28.03
CA VAL A 506 -8.62 15.49 26.87
C VAL A 506 -8.61 16.38 25.63
N ILE A 507 -9.70 17.10 25.32
CA ILE A 507 -9.71 18.08 24.22
C ILE A 507 -8.63 19.15 24.41
N ALA A 508 -8.34 19.55 25.65
CA ALA A 508 -7.35 20.58 25.91
C ALA A 508 -5.91 20.07 25.78
N ASN A 509 -5.59 18.87 26.28
CA ASN A 509 -4.21 18.44 26.50
C ASN A 509 -3.86 17.07 25.90
N GLY A 510 -4.81 16.40 25.24
CA GLY A 510 -4.70 14.99 24.90
C GLY A 510 -4.93 14.07 26.09
N ASN A 511 -5.07 12.77 25.80
CA ASN A 511 -5.29 11.72 26.76
C ASN A 511 -3.97 11.35 27.47
N GLN A 512 -3.87 11.78 28.73
CA GLN A 512 -2.71 11.57 29.59
C GLN A 512 -2.52 10.12 30.09
N ASN A 513 -3.37 9.17 29.67
CA ASN A 513 -3.12 7.75 29.92
C ASN A 513 -2.16 7.13 28.91
N TYR A 514 -1.97 7.78 27.75
CA TYR A 514 -1.13 7.31 26.66
C TYR A 514 0.04 8.26 26.43
N VAL A 515 0.78 8.09 25.31
CA VAL A 515 1.82 9.03 24.89
C VAL A 515 1.26 10.44 24.93
N THR A 516 1.99 11.37 25.52
CA THR A 516 1.58 12.77 25.71
C THR A 516 1.99 13.64 24.54
N ASN A 517 1.38 14.82 24.42
CA ASN A 517 1.75 15.78 23.38
C ASN A 517 3.20 16.27 23.58
N GLU A 518 3.61 16.46 24.83
CA GLU A 518 4.96 16.87 25.19
C GLU A 518 6.03 15.85 24.79
N GLU A 519 5.73 14.56 24.86
CA GLU A 519 6.65 13.51 24.42
C GLU A 519 6.88 13.54 22.91
N ILE A 520 5.81 13.73 22.11
CA ILE A 520 5.93 13.81 20.64
C ILE A 520 6.70 15.07 20.22
N VAL A 521 6.39 16.23 20.82
CA VAL A 521 7.10 17.48 20.52
C VAL A 521 8.57 17.40 20.96
N GLU A 522 8.88 16.74 22.08
CA GLU A 522 10.25 16.53 22.50
C GLU A 522 10.99 15.55 21.58
N TRP A 523 10.33 14.47 21.12
CA TRP A 523 10.86 13.55 20.12
C TRP A 523 11.25 14.31 18.84
N ALA A 524 10.33 15.10 18.27
CA ALA A 524 10.58 15.86 17.05
C ALA A 524 11.69 16.91 17.23
N ARG A 525 11.77 17.54 18.41
CA ARG A 525 12.84 18.48 18.75
C ARG A 525 14.22 17.81 18.81
N GLN A 526 14.30 16.55 19.25
CA GLN A 526 15.55 15.78 19.25
C GLN A 526 15.91 15.31 17.84
N TYR A 527 14.91 14.82 17.10
CA TYR A 527 15.02 14.45 15.69
C TYR A 527 15.59 15.60 14.85
N GLU A 528 15.00 16.79 14.90
CA GLU A 528 15.46 17.95 14.12
C GLU A 528 16.87 18.42 14.50
N ALA A 529 17.24 18.25 15.78
CA ALA A 529 18.52 18.71 16.28
C ALA A 529 19.68 17.79 15.89
N ASP A 530 19.48 16.48 15.99
CA ASP A 530 20.56 15.49 16.02
C ASP A 530 20.29 14.24 15.14
N GLY A 531 19.14 14.16 14.46
CA GLY A 531 18.72 13.03 13.60
C GLY A 531 17.97 11.91 14.35
N PRO A 532 17.36 10.96 13.61
CA PRO A 532 16.55 9.86 14.18
C PRO A 532 17.33 8.99 15.18
N ASP A 533 18.60 8.70 14.91
CA ASP A 533 19.47 7.86 15.76
C ASP A 533 19.83 8.47 17.12
N SER A 534 19.62 9.78 17.29
CA SER A 534 20.06 10.53 18.47
C SER A 534 18.93 10.86 19.43
N VAL A 535 17.77 10.26 19.25
CA VAL A 535 16.60 10.42 20.13
C VAL A 535 16.75 9.58 21.40
N ASP A 536 16.32 10.11 22.53
CA ASP A 536 16.30 9.42 23.81
C ASP A 536 15.51 8.09 23.73
N GLU A 537 16.03 7.05 24.37
CA GLU A 537 15.48 5.68 24.34
C GLU A 537 13.97 5.61 24.64
N GLU A 538 13.48 6.40 25.61
CA GLU A 538 12.07 6.42 26.01
C GLU A 538 11.14 7.01 24.93
N LEU A 539 11.69 7.77 23.98
CA LEU A 539 10.95 8.44 22.91
C LEU A 539 11.01 7.68 21.58
N ARG A 540 11.88 6.67 21.44
CA ARG A 540 11.98 5.82 20.22
C ARG A 540 10.65 5.19 19.81
N ARG A 541 9.73 4.98 20.76
CA ARG A 541 8.39 4.43 20.49
C ARG A 541 7.49 5.32 19.63
N VAL A 542 7.65 6.64 19.72
CA VAL A 542 6.74 7.64 19.11
C VAL A 542 6.43 7.34 17.64
N PRO A 543 7.42 7.16 16.75
CA PRO A 543 7.15 6.91 15.33
C PRO A 543 6.42 5.58 15.03
N PHE A 544 6.46 4.60 15.93
CA PHE A 544 5.84 3.29 15.69
C PHE A 544 4.40 3.19 16.22
N ILE A 545 4.05 3.91 17.28
CA ILE A 545 2.71 3.87 17.89
C ILE A 545 1.86 5.12 17.60
N GLU A 546 2.50 6.22 17.17
CA GLU A 546 1.87 7.50 16.77
C GLU A 546 2.38 7.94 15.39
N THR A 547 2.58 6.99 14.47
CA THR A 547 3.27 7.14 13.17
C THR A 547 2.87 8.38 12.40
N ARG A 548 1.58 8.58 12.15
CA ARG A 548 1.08 9.76 11.41
C ARG A 548 1.41 11.08 12.11
N ALA A 549 1.25 11.14 13.43
CA ALA A 549 1.53 12.36 14.19
C ALA A 549 3.04 12.66 14.20
N ALA A 550 3.87 11.63 14.34
CA ALA A 550 5.33 11.74 14.25
C ALA A 550 5.77 12.25 12.87
N ALA A 551 5.26 11.63 11.79
CA ALA A 551 5.56 12.01 10.41
C ALA A 551 5.19 13.48 10.13
N LYS A 552 3.97 13.90 10.52
CA LYS A 552 3.54 15.28 10.30
C LYS A 552 4.34 16.29 11.12
N GLU A 553 4.73 15.93 12.36
CA GLU A 553 5.52 16.79 13.25
C GLU A 553 6.91 17.13 12.68
N ILE A 554 7.53 16.21 11.93
CA ILE A 554 8.83 16.44 11.25
C ILE A 554 8.68 16.98 9.82
N GLY A 555 7.45 17.22 9.36
CA GLY A 555 7.18 17.85 8.07
C GLY A 555 7.10 16.91 6.86
N ALA A 556 6.82 15.62 7.08
CA ALA A 556 6.48 14.68 6.01
C ALA A 556 5.16 15.09 5.30
N SER A 557 5.02 14.66 4.05
CA SER A 557 3.82 14.88 3.24
C SER A 557 2.79 13.79 3.54
N VAL A 558 1.75 14.14 4.29
CA VAL A 558 0.67 13.22 4.68
C VAL A 558 -0.67 13.63 4.09
N GLU A 559 -0.68 14.59 3.15
CA GLU A 559 -1.87 15.21 2.57
C GLU A 559 -2.69 14.26 1.69
N PHE A 560 -2.18 13.06 1.38
CA PHE A 560 -2.91 12.05 0.61
C PHE A 560 -4.29 11.78 1.20
N ASN A 561 -5.31 11.82 0.33
CA ASN A 561 -6.68 11.54 0.70
C ASN A 561 -7.06 10.19 0.12
N LYS A 562 -7.41 9.26 1.01
CA LYS A 562 -7.73 7.87 0.66
C LYS A 562 -6.63 7.22 -0.19
N ALA A 563 -5.42 7.09 0.39
CA ALA A 563 -4.43 6.21 -0.18
C ALA A 563 -4.87 4.77 0.13
N GLU A 564 -5.43 4.09 -0.86
CA GLU A 564 -6.09 2.79 -0.68
C GLU A 564 -5.20 1.66 -1.20
N GLY A 565 -5.25 1.33 -2.49
CA GLY A 565 -4.48 0.22 -3.06
C GLY A 565 -2.98 0.50 -3.21
N VAL A 566 -2.16 -0.49 -2.91
CA VAL A 566 -0.77 -0.58 -3.39
C VAL A 566 -0.48 -2.03 -3.77
N ASP A 567 0.14 -2.25 -4.91
CA ASP A 567 0.56 -3.60 -5.33
C ASP A 567 1.65 -3.57 -6.41
N SER A 568 2.44 -4.63 -6.44
CA SER A 568 3.49 -4.89 -7.42
C SER A 568 3.35 -6.31 -7.98
N VAL A 569 4.12 -6.67 -9.00
CA VAL A 569 4.11 -8.06 -9.48
C VAL A 569 4.73 -8.97 -8.41
N ASP A 570 4.15 -10.16 -8.20
CA ASP A 570 4.74 -11.19 -7.33
C ASP A 570 6.25 -11.38 -7.62
N ASP A 571 7.05 -11.51 -6.55
CA ASP A 571 8.52 -11.63 -6.61
C ASP A 571 9.21 -10.44 -7.34
N SER A 572 8.70 -9.21 -7.16
CA SER A 572 9.20 -8.00 -7.82
C SER A 572 10.72 -7.82 -7.72
N GLU A 573 11.34 -7.34 -8.80
CA GLU A 573 12.76 -7.00 -8.89
C GLU A 573 12.95 -5.51 -9.19
N PRO A 574 14.15 -4.94 -8.95
CA PRO A 574 14.46 -3.59 -9.42
C PRO A 574 14.19 -3.46 -10.92
N GLY A 575 13.45 -2.42 -11.27
CA GLY A 575 12.92 -2.18 -12.59
C GLY A 575 11.46 -2.60 -12.75
N ASP A 576 10.88 -3.41 -11.88
CA ASP A 576 9.43 -3.61 -11.88
C ASP A 576 8.70 -2.37 -11.36
N PHE A 577 7.37 -2.38 -11.51
CA PHE A 577 6.54 -1.26 -11.09
C PHE A 577 5.68 -1.60 -9.89
N VAL A 578 5.59 -0.64 -8.98
CA VAL A 578 4.58 -0.56 -7.92
C VAL A 578 3.48 0.39 -8.38
N TYR A 579 2.22 0.02 -8.16
CA TYR A 579 1.06 0.88 -8.43
C TYR A 579 0.44 1.36 -7.13
N PHE A 580 0.10 2.66 -7.05
CA PHE A 580 -0.54 3.28 -5.88
C PHE A 580 -1.89 3.89 -6.30
N GLY A 581 -2.98 3.45 -5.67
CA GLY A 581 -4.33 4.00 -5.83
C GLY A 581 -4.61 5.11 -4.83
N ILE A 582 -4.88 6.31 -5.33
CA ILE A 582 -5.36 7.46 -4.54
C ILE A 582 -6.80 7.73 -4.97
N SER A 583 -7.78 7.37 -4.14
CA SER A 583 -9.19 7.29 -4.54
C SER A 583 -9.79 8.65 -4.84
N GLU A 584 -9.33 9.70 -4.14
CA GLU A 584 -9.82 11.06 -4.29
C GLU A 584 -8.65 12.06 -4.33
N PHE A 585 -8.58 12.86 -5.40
CA PHE A 585 -7.60 13.94 -5.51
C PHE A 585 -8.28 15.29 -5.21
N ASN A 586 -8.65 15.50 -3.95
CA ASN A 586 -9.34 16.69 -3.46
C ASN A 586 -8.82 17.08 -2.05
N ASP A 587 -9.57 17.90 -1.30
CA ASP A 587 -9.24 18.30 0.06
C ASP A 587 -7.78 18.79 0.24
N ASP A 588 -7.00 18.18 1.13
CA ASP A 588 -5.62 18.60 1.43
C ASP A 588 -4.63 18.38 0.27
N LEU A 589 -4.95 17.58 -0.74
CA LEU A 589 -4.17 17.47 -1.99
C LEU A 589 -4.42 18.65 -2.95
N ALA A 590 -5.56 19.33 -2.79
CA ALA A 590 -6.04 20.35 -3.72
C ALA A 590 -6.22 21.74 -3.07
N ASN A 591 -5.97 21.89 -1.77
CA ASN A 591 -6.06 23.19 -1.09
C ASN A 591 -4.77 24.01 -1.26
N ASP A 592 -4.64 25.09 -0.46
CA ASP A 592 -3.50 26.02 -0.50
C ASP A 592 -2.43 25.73 0.58
N GLU A 593 -2.53 24.59 1.28
CA GLU A 593 -1.64 24.15 2.35
C GLU A 593 -0.82 22.91 1.92
N GLY A 594 0.12 22.45 2.76
CA GLY A 594 0.92 21.25 2.46
C GLY A 594 1.90 21.37 1.29
N ASP A 595 2.53 20.23 0.96
CA ASP A 595 3.50 20.15 -0.15
C ASP A 595 2.82 19.91 -1.51
N ILE A 596 1.67 19.24 -1.51
CA ILE A 596 0.89 18.90 -2.71
C ILE A 596 -0.30 19.86 -2.83
N GLN A 597 -0.34 20.61 -3.92
CA GLN A 597 -1.35 21.62 -4.20
C GLN A 597 -1.66 21.58 -5.71
N LEU A 598 -2.31 20.52 -6.16
CA LEU A 598 -2.68 20.32 -7.58
C LEU A 598 -4.17 20.60 -7.82
N ASP A 599 -4.61 20.57 -9.08
CA ASP A 599 -6.02 20.71 -9.45
C ASP A 599 -6.83 19.53 -8.91
N ARG A 600 -8.10 19.79 -8.56
CA ARG A 600 -9.01 18.79 -8.03
C ARG A 600 -9.42 17.78 -9.11
N VAL A 601 -9.35 16.49 -8.77
CA VAL A 601 -9.93 15.37 -9.52
C VAL A 601 -10.59 14.40 -8.54
N ASP A 602 -11.90 14.52 -8.38
CA ASP A 602 -12.67 13.70 -7.43
C ASP A 602 -12.72 12.20 -7.78
N GLY A 603 -12.39 11.84 -9.02
CA GLY A 603 -12.29 10.44 -9.44
C GLY A 603 -11.00 9.74 -9.02
N GLY A 604 -10.03 10.46 -8.43
CA GLY A 604 -8.77 9.88 -7.97
C GLY A 604 -7.74 9.69 -9.08
N VAL A 605 -6.59 9.12 -8.70
CA VAL A 605 -5.42 8.88 -9.55
C VAL A 605 -4.80 7.53 -9.21
N VAL A 606 -4.40 6.77 -10.23
CA VAL A 606 -3.48 5.64 -10.08
C VAL A 606 -2.10 6.12 -10.51
N TYR A 607 -1.17 6.08 -9.56
CA TYR A 607 0.24 6.32 -9.80
C TYR A 607 0.96 4.99 -10.08
N ARG A 608 1.97 5.03 -10.93
CA ARG A 608 2.94 3.97 -11.15
C ARG A 608 4.32 4.48 -10.71
N ALA A 609 5.12 3.61 -10.12
CA ALA A 609 6.44 3.96 -9.60
C ALA A 609 7.43 2.83 -9.89
N GLU A 610 8.59 3.17 -10.46
CA GLU A 610 9.65 2.22 -10.75
C GLU A 610 10.40 1.84 -9.48
N LEU A 611 10.62 0.54 -9.25
CA LEU A 611 11.52 0.05 -8.20
C LEU A 611 12.96 0.31 -8.60
N GLU A 612 13.66 1.12 -7.82
CA GLU A 612 15.08 1.36 -7.98
C GLU A 612 15.92 0.18 -7.49
N ARG A 613 17.25 0.26 -7.66
CA ARG A 613 18.19 -0.83 -7.30
C ARG A 613 18.07 -1.27 -5.84
N ASP A 614 17.72 -0.37 -4.94
CA ASP A 614 17.51 -0.59 -3.51
C ASP A 614 16.02 -0.75 -3.15
N TYR A 615 15.19 -1.12 -4.13
CA TYR A 615 13.73 -1.25 -4.00
C TYR A 615 13.02 0.04 -3.60
N ASN A 616 13.70 1.17 -3.71
CA ASN A 616 13.16 2.48 -3.41
C ASN A 616 12.30 3.01 -4.57
N VAL A 617 11.47 4.01 -4.28
CA VAL A 617 10.66 4.73 -5.25
C VAL A 617 10.93 6.22 -5.07
N SER A 618 11.38 6.90 -6.12
CA SER A 618 11.59 8.35 -6.11
C SER A 618 10.56 9.16 -6.91
N THR A 619 9.79 8.52 -7.80
CA THR A 619 8.81 9.24 -8.64
C THR A 619 7.50 8.46 -8.73
N LEU A 620 6.38 9.13 -8.43
CA LEU A 620 5.03 8.64 -8.68
C LEU A 620 4.49 9.26 -9.96
N GLU A 621 4.34 8.46 -11.02
CA GLU A 621 3.84 8.89 -12.33
C GLU A 621 2.34 8.60 -12.51
N PRO A 622 1.49 9.59 -12.85
CA PRO A 622 0.07 9.35 -13.02
C PRO A 622 -0.20 8.56 -14.31
N VAL A 623 -0.71 7.33 -14.19
CA VAL A 623 -1.03 6.45 -15.34
C VAL A 623 -2.53 6.34 -15.60
N ILE A 624 -3.36 6.53 -14.58
CA ILE A 624 -4.81 6.66 -14.71
C ILE A 624 -5.23 7.88 -13.91
N THR A 625 -6.06 8.74 -14.50
CA THR A 625 -6.71 9.84 -13.78
C THR A 625 -8.20 9.74 -13.99
N GLY A 626 -8.95 9.66 -12.90
CA GLY A 626 -10.39 9.58 -12.92
C GLY A 626 -11.07 10.87 -13.41
N PRO A 627 -12.40 10.88 -13.52
CA PRO A 627 -13.14 12.06 -13.95
C PRO A 627 -13.21 13.11 -12.83
N ASP A 628 -13.32 14.38 -13.20
CA ASP A 628 -13.75 15.43 -12.28
C ASP A 628 -15.29 15.54 -12.25
N PHE A 629 -15.85 16.20 -11.23
CA PHE A 629 -17.31 16.30 -11.10
C PHE A 629 -17.99 17.23 -12.12
N THR A 630 -17.23 17.93 -12.95
CA THR A 630 -17.74 18.74 -14.06
C THR A 630 -17.88 17.95 -15.36
N ASP A 631 -17.27 16.77 -15.44
CA ASP A 631 -17.34 15.87 -16.59
C ASP A 631 -18.76 15.39 -16.92
N SER A 632 -18.95 15.06 -18.19
CA SER A 632 -20.23 14.54 -18.64
C SER A 632 -20.37 13.05 -18.27
N PRO A 633 -21.60 12.51 -18.13
CA PRO A 633 -21.77 11.09 -17.93
C PRO A 633 -21.16 10.22 -19.03
N ALA A 634 -20.99 10.74 -20.25
CA ALA A 634 -20.34 9.98 -21.31
C ALA A 634 -18.83 9.79 -21.06
N ASP A 635 -18.19 10.71 -20.33
CA ASP A 635 -16.78 10.65 -19.99
C ASP A 635 -16.58 9.85 -18.69
N ALA A 636 -17.46 10.06 -17.69
CA ALA A 636 -17.40 9.38 -16.40
C ALA A 636 -17.91 7.93 -16.39
N ASP A 637 -18.76 7.53 -17.35
CA ASP A 637 -19.28 6.16 -17.38
C ASP A 637 -18.17 5.12 -17.64
N ASP A 638 -17.20 5.44 -18.51
CA ASP A 638 -16.12 4.53 -18.93
C ASP A 638 -14.75 4.84 -18.26
N ALA A 639 -14.70 5.80 -17.34
CA ALA A 639 -13.51 6.08 -16.55
C ALA A 639 -13.49 5.30 -15.23
N LEU A 640 -12.29 4.98 -14.75
CA LEU A 640 -12.06 4.55 -13.37
C LEU A 640 -12.37 5.72 -12.43
N ARG A 641 -12.97 5.44 -11.27
CA ARG A 641 -13.23 6.45 -10.24
C ARG A 641 -13.10 5.82 -8.86
N ASN A 642 -12.70 6.59 -7.85
CA ASN A 642 -12.59 6.14 -6.47
C ASN A 642 -11.90 4.76 -6.43
N ILE A 643 -10.68 4.76 -7.00
CA ILE A 643 -9.84 3.58 -7.01
C ILE A 643 -9.59 3.19 -5.57
N ASP A 644 -10.06 2.01 -5.23
CA ASP A 644 -9.80 1.37 -3.96
C ASP A 644 -8.60 0.45 -4.18
N ASN A 645 -8.84 -0.81 -4.51
CA ASN A 645 -7.79 -1.80 -4.62
C ASN A 645 -7.16 -1.87 -6.03
N VAL A 646 -5.84 -2.07 -6.06
CA VAL A 646 -5.08 -2.45 -7.26
C VAL A 646 -4.51 -3.84 -7.07
N TYR A 647 -4.46 -4.64 -8.14
CA TYR A 647 -3.85 -5.98 -8.12
C TYR A 647 -3.06 -6.21 -9.41
N THR A 648 -1.75 -6.37 -9.31
CA THR A 648 -0.82 -6.50 -10.44
C THR A 648 -0.66 -7.97 -10.81
N MET A 649 -1.06 -8.32 -12.03
CA MET A 649 -0.92 -9.68 -12.55
C MET A 649 0.51 -9.92 -13.08
N ARG A 650 0.92 -11.19 -13.08
CA ARG A 650 2.21 -11.68 -13.63
C ARG A 650 2.50 -11.39 -15.10
N ASP A 651 1.58 -10.78 -15.83
CA ASP A 651 1.79 -10.31 -17.21
C ASP A 651 1.85 -8.77 -17.31
N GLY A 652 1.94 -8.08 -16.17
CA GLY A 652 2.06 -6.63 -16.04
C GLY A 652 0.74 -5.87 -16.12
N ARG A 653 -0.38 -6.53 -16.42
CA ARG A 653 -1.72 -5.89 -16.34
C ARG A 653 -2.12 -5.69 -14.87
N VAL A 654 -2.91 -4.65 -14.61
CA VAL A 654 -3.37 -4.31 -13.26
C VAL A 654 -4.89 -4.38 -13.21
N ILE A 655 -5.43 -5.12 -12.26
CA ILE A 655 -6.85 -5.07 -11.91
C ILE A 655 -7.07 -3.83 -11.04
N CYS A 656 -8.03 -2.99 -11.41
CA CYS A 656 -8.42 -1.80 -10.66
C CYS A 656 -9.85 -1.95 -10.17
N CYS A 657 -10.05 -1.84 -8.86
CA CYS A 657 -11.33 -1.99 -8.19
C CYS A 657 -11.89 -0.63 -7.77
N GLU A 658 -13.17 -0.39 -8.04
CA GLU A 658 -13.84 0.82 -7.56
C GLU A 658 -14.54 0.55 -6.21
N ASP A 659 -14.41 1.50 -5.29
CA ASP A 659 -15.31 1.72 -4.16
C ASP A 659 -15.87 3.15 -4.24
N GLY A 660 -16.93 3.33 -5.04
CA GLY A 660 -17.39 4.66 -5.41
C GLY A 660 -18.85 4.94 -5.06
N PHE A 661 -19.11 5.97 -4.26
CA PHE A 661 -20.47 6.50 -4.17
C PHE A 661 -20.93 7.09 -5.53
N GLY A 662 -22.23 7.01 -5.83
CA GLY A 662 -22.82 7.54 -7.07
C GLY A 662 -22.79 9.08 -7.14
N GLY A 663 -21.62 9.66 -7.42
CA GLY A 663 -21.40 11.09 -7.64
C GLY A 663 -22.17 11.64 -8.86
N PRO A 664 -22.19 12.98 -9.05
CA PRO A 664 -23.06 13.64 -10.04
C PRO A 664 -22.76 13.30 -11.50
N ALA A 665 -21.56 12.77 -11.80
CA ALA A 665 -21.10 12.53 -13.17
C ALA A 665 -21.54 11.17 -13.73
N ARG A 666 -21.51 10.06 -12.97
CA ARG A 666 -21.82 8.71 -13.49
C ARG A 666 -23.32 8.47 -13.67
N SER A 667 -23.70 7.77 -14.74
CA SER A 667 -25.11 7.50 -15.06
C SER A 667 -25.71 6.28 -14.32
N TYR A 668 -24.88 5.51 -13.64
CA TYR A 668 -25.25 4.31 -12.89
C TYR A 668 -24.54 4.25 -11.52
N PRO A 669 -25.09 3.53 -10.53
CA PRO A 669 -24.60 3.54 -9.15
C PRO A 669 -23.69 2.36 -8.77
N ASN A 670 -23.54 1.38 -9.66
CA ASN A 670 -22.72 0.19 -9.41
C ASN A 670 -21.24 0.50 -9.58
N ASP A 671 -20.42 -0.22 -8.85
CA ASP A 671 -18.98 -0.23 -9.03
C ASP A 671 -18.55 -1.25 -10.07
N GLY A 672 -17.36 -1.03 -10.61
CA GLY A 672 -16.76 -1.84 -11.65
C GLY A 672 -15.39 -2.38 -11.26
N LEU A 673 -15.07 -3.56 -11.79
CA LEU A 673 -13.69 -4.05 -11.87
C LEU A 673 -13.20 -3.74 -13.28
N TYR A 674 -12.06 -3.08 -13.38
CA TYR A 674 -11.38 -2.77 -14.63
C TYR A 674 -10.07 -3.53 -14.71
N VAL A 675 -9.63 -3.81 -15.93
CA VAL A 675 -8.27 -4.30 -16.16
C VAL A 675 -7.54 -3.23 -16.96
N PHE A 676 -6.51 -2.67 -16.35
CA PHE A 676 -5.55 -1.76 -16.96
C PHE A 676 -4.45 -2.57 -17.64
N GLN A 677 -4.26 -2.28 -18.92
CA GLN A 677 -3.16 -2.79 -19.72
C GLN A 677 -2.21 -1.62 -19.98
N PRO A 678 -1.00 -1.62 -19.39
CA PRO A 678 0.00 -0.59 -19.62
C PRO A 678 0.45 -0.51 -21.07
N ASP A 679 1.02 0.63 -21.45
CA ASP A 679 1.74 0.78 -22.71
C ASP A 679 2.97 -0.14 -22.75
N VAL A 680 3.44 -0.47 -23.97
CA VAL A 680 4.58 -1.38 -24.13
C VAL A 680 5.85 -0.69 -23.67
N LEU A 681 6.52 -1.23 -22.66
CA LEU A 681 7.81 -0.70 -22.22
C LEU A 681 8.90 -1.24 -23.13
N VAL A 682 9.79 -0.37 -23.57
CA VAL A 682 11.03 -0.73 -24.25
C VAL A 682 12.18 -0.36 -23.33
N ASP A 683 12.72 -1.37 -22.68
CA ASP A 683 13.71 -1.23 -21.62
C ASP A 683 15.11 -1.65 -22.07
N VAL A 684 16.13 -1.07 -21.43
CA VAL A 684 17.52 -1.45 -21.61
C VAL A 684 18.17 -1.74 -20.26
N ASP A 685 18.73 -2.94 -20.11
CA ASP A 685 19.29 -3.37 -18.83
C ASP A 685 20.35 -2.41 -18.29
N ALA A 686 20.33 -2.20 -16.98
CA ALA A 686 21.48 -1.66 -16.27
C ALA A 686 22.70 -2.60 -16.38
N VAL A 687 23.91 -2.05 -16.46
CA VAL A 687 25.13 -2.85 -16.65
C VAL A 687 26.35 -2.26 -15.95
N ALA A 688 27.05 -3.10 -15.18
CA ALA A 688 28.35 -2.77 -14.61
C ALA A 688 29.49 -3.31 -15.50
N VAL A 689 30.45 -2.45 -15.86
CA VAL A 689 31.57 -2.80 -16.75
C VAL A 689 32.90 -2.30 -16.19
N GLY A 690 33.90 -3.18 -16.09
CA GLY A 690 35.25 -2.74 -15.72
C GLY A 690 35.86 -1.77 -16.74
N ASN A 691 36.69 -0.83 -16.29
CA ASN A 691 37.34 0.13 -17.19
C ASN A 691 38.15 -0.59 -18.29
N GLY A 692 37.89 -0.26 -19.55
CA GLY A 692 38.50 -0.86 -20.73
C GLY A 692 37.92 -2.22 -21.13
N ALA A 693 37.05 -2.81 -20.31
CA ALA A 693 36.32 -4.04 -20.61
C ALA A 693 35.03 -3.75 -21.37
N THR A 694 34.40 -4.80 -21.89
CA THR A 694 33.11 -4.74 -22.58
C THR A 694 32.07 -5.53 -21.82
N GLY A 695 30.87 -4.97 -21.66
CA GLY A 695 29.67 -5.63 -21.14
C GLY A 695 28.57 -5.69 -22.19
N THR A 696 27.44 -6.26 -21.82
CA THR A 696 26.25 -6.33 -22.66
C THR A 696 25.03 -5.87 -21.88
N ALA A 697 24.16 -5.11 -22.52
CA ALA A 697 22.83 -4.74 -22.02
C ALA A 697 21.80 -5.22 -23.04
N ALA A 698 20.79 -5.98 -22.60
CA ALA A 698 19.66 -6.32 -23.45
C ALA A 698 18.78 -5.08 -23.66
N LEU A 699 18.12 -5.03 -24.82
CA LEU A 699 17.04 -4.10 -25.12
C LEU A 699 15.80 -4.97 -25.34
N SER A 700 14.83 -4.90 -24.45
CA SER A 700 13.63 -5.75 -24.43
C SER A 700 12.35 -4.94 -24.63
N ALA A 701 11.26 -5.63 -24.97
CA ALA A 701 9.91 -5.10 -24.90
C ALA A 701 9.09 -5.91 -23.88
N SER A 702 8.41 -5.26 -22.94
CA SER A 702 7.73 -5.93 -21.81
C SER A 702 6.62 -6.86 -22.25
N ALA A 703 5.65 -6.35 -23.03
CA ALA A 703 4.55 -7.14 -23.56
C ALA A 703 4.18 -6.71 -24.98
N LEU A 704 3.84 -7.67 -25.84
CA LEU A 704 3.45 -7.45 -27.24
C LEU A 704 2.07 -8.08 -27.49
N PRO A 705 1.00 -7.52 -26.90
CA PRO A 705 -0.33 -8.12 -26.89
C PRO A 705 -0.91 -8.30 -28.29
N SER A 706 -0.62 -7.38 -29.22
CA SER A 706 -1.05 -7.46 -30.62
C SER A 706 0.03 -8.04 -31.57
N GLY A 707 1.10 -8.60 -31.01
CA GLY A 707 2.25 -9.11 -31.75
C GLY A 707 3.19 -8.00 -32.21
N PHE A 708 4.15 -8.33 -33.06
CA PHE A 708 5.24 -7.43 -33.43
C PHE A 708 5.71 -7.65 -34.85
N SER A 709 5.53 -6.64 -35.72
CA SER A 709 6.06 -6.70 -37.08
C SER A 709 7.42 -6.01 -37.23
N GLY A 710 7.72 -4.99 -36.42
CA GLY A 710 9.03 -4.36 -36.42
C GLY A 710 9.12 -3.05 -35.65
N ALA A 711 10.36 -2.61 -35.43
CA ALA A 711 10.65 -1.36 -34.74
C ALA A 711 11.88 -0.65 -35.30
N ARG A 712 11.95 0.65 -35.03
CA ARG A 712 13.13 1.49 -35.17
C ARG A 712 13.37 2.18 -33.84
N ILE A 713 14.55 1.96 -33.27
CA ILE A 713 14.91 2.41 -31.92
C ILE A 713 16.29 3.06 -32.00
N THR A 714 16.50 4.13 -31.25
CA THR A 714 17.82 4.73 -31.06
C THR A 714 18.18 4.61 -29.59
N VAL A 715 19.35 4.02 -29.30
CA VAL A 715 19.89 3.96 -27.94
C VAL A 715 21.11 4.86 -27.86
N SER A 716 21.26 5.64 -26.80
CA SER A 716 22.38 6.57 -26.60
C SER A 716 22.99 6.45 -25.20
N VAL A 717 24.26 6.81 -25.05
CA VAL A 717 24.93 6.94 -23.75
C VAL A 717 25.09 8.42 -23.43
N SER A 718 24.61 8.85 -22.26
CA SER A 718 24.58 10.27 -21.85
C SER A 718 25.97 10.90 -21.72
N ASP A 719 26.96 10.15 -21.22
CA ASP A 719 28.36 10.56 -21.11
C ASP A 719 29.31 9.59 -21.85
N PRO A 720 29.70 9.89 -23.11
CA PRO A 720 30.63 9.08 -23.87
C PRO A 720 32.08 9.11 -23.38
N ASP A 721 32.43 9.99 -22.43
CA ASP A 721 33.73 9.92 -21.75
C ASP A 721 33.75 8.78 -20.69
N VAL A 722 32.58 8.32 -20.24
CA VAL A 722 32.41 7.20 -19.30
C VAL A 722 32.29 5.87 -20.05
N ALA A 723 31.43 5.77 -21.06
CA ALA A 723 31.26 4.52 -21.81
C ALA A 723 30.82 4.76 -23.27
N THR A 724 31.14 3.80 -24.15
CA THR A 724 30.70 3.82 -25.56
C THR A 724 30.01 2.53 -25.98
N ILE A 725 29.06 2.64 -26.90
CA ILE A 725 28.46 1.52 -27.61
C ILE A 725 29.43 1.10 -28.71
N THR A 726 29.81 -0.17 -28.73
CA THR A 726 30.79 -0.73 -29.66
C THR A 726 30.19 -1.74 -30.65
N GLY A 727 28.97 -2.22 -30.38
CA GLY A 727 28.29 -3.17 -31.23
C GLY A 727 26.84 -3.40 -30.80
N VAL A 728 26.09 -4.05 -31.69
CA VAL A 728 24.72 -4.52 -31.45
C VAL A 728 24.59 -5.91 -32.06
N SER A 729 23.99 -6.84 -31.33
CA SER A 729 23.57 -8.15 -31.82
C SER A 729 22.06 -8.34 -31.68
N PHE A 730 21.51 -9.32 -32.38
CA PHE A 730 20.08 -9.56 -32.49
C PHE A 730 19.74 -11.03 -32.25
N PRO A 731 18.59 -11.33 -31.61
CA PRO A 731 18.05 -12.68 -31.57
C PRO A 731 17.77 -13.27 -32.96
N GLU A 732 17.85 -14.60 -33.07
CA GLU A 732 17.58 -15.31 -34.34
C GLU A 732 16.12 -15.21 -34.78
N ALA A 733 15.18 -14.98 -33.86
CA ALA A 733 13.75 -14.83 -34.14
C ALA A 733 13.44 -13.59 -35.00
N LEU A 734 14.30 -12.57 -34.96
CA LEU A 734 14.13 -11.35 -35.74
C LEU A 734 14.67 -11.55 -37.17
N GLY A 735 13.76 -11.60 -38.14
CA GLY A 735 14.09 -11.99 -39.51
C GLY A 735 14.96 -10.99 -40.29
N LEU A 736 14.69 -9.69 -40.21
CA LEU A 736 15.51 -8.64 -40.84
C LEU A 736 15.96 -7.61 -39.81
N THR A 737 17.27 -7.49 -39.62
CA THR A 737 17.86 -6.60 -38.61
C THR A 737 19.00 -5.76 -39.20
N GLU A 738 19.10 -4.51 -38.75
CA GLU A 738 20.13 -3.55 -39.11
C GLU A 738 20.47 -2.68 -37.89
N ALA A 739 21.76 -2.51 -37.59
CA ALA A 739 22.25 -1.57 -36.59
C ALA A 739 23.32 -0.66 -37.19
N THR A 740 23.31 0.61 -36.80
CA THR A 740 24.39 1.57 -37.09
C THR A 740 24.81 2.26 -35.80
N VAL A 741 26.03 1.97 -35.35
CA VAL A 741 26.68 2.67 -34.23
C VAL A 741 27.34 3.95 -34.77
N SER A 742 27.24 5.05 -34.04
CA SER A 742 27.87 6.33 -34.37
C SER A 742 29.40 6.24 -34.38
N ASP A 743 30.07 7.18 -35.05
CA ASP A 743 31.54 7.16 -35.19
C ASP A 743 32.25 7.38 -33.84
N ASP A 744 31.61 8.08 -32.91
CA ASP A 744 32.01 8.34 -31.53
C ASP A 744 31.49 7.30 -30.53
N GLY A 745 30.56 6.42 -30.93
CA GLY A 745 30.03 5.36 -30.08
C GLY A 745 29.05 5.87 -29.02
N ASP A 746 28.60 7.12 -29.11
CA ASP A 746 27.60 7.71 -28.22
C ASP A 746 26.18 7.19 -28.46
N SER A 747 25.92 6.57 -29.61
CA SER A 747 24.58 6.15 -30.00
C SER A 747 24.58 5.00 -31.00
N ALA A 748 23.49 4.23 -31.01
CA ALA A 748 23.22 3.17 -31.97
C ALA A 748 21.76 3.24 -32.45
N THR A 749 21.57 3.38 -33.76
CA THR A 749 20.24 3.24 -34.38
C THR A 749 20.01 1.79 -34.78
N ILE A 750 18.94 1.21 -34.26
CA ILE A 750 18.51 -0.18 -34.41
C ILE A 750 17.24 -0.23 -35.27
N ARG A 751 17.18 -1.21 -36.17
CA ARG A 751 15.99 -1.55 -36.96
C ARG A 751 15.81 -3.05 -36.94
N VAL A 752 14.63 -3.48 -36.54
CA VAL A 752 14.27 -4.89 -36.44
C VAL A 752 12.93 -5.13 -37.11
N THR A 753 12.74 -6.33 -37.63
CA THR A 753 11.50 -6.76 -38.27
C THR A 753 11.35 -8.25 -38.05
N ASP A 754 10.18 -8.67 -37.57
CA ASP A 754 9.81 -10.06 -37.56
C ASP A 754 9.18 -10.44 -38.91
N THR A 755 10.00 -11.01 -39.79
CA THR A 755 9.51 -11.41 -41.13
C THR A 755 8.92 -12.81 -41.18
N GLU A 756 9.17 -13.63 -40.15
CA GLU A 756 8.72 -15.02 -40.10
C GLU A 756 7.52 -15.23 -39.15
N ASP A 757 7.07 -14.18 -38.44
CA ASP A 757 5.92 -14.21 -37.52
C ASP A 757 6.21 -15.15 -36.33
N GLU A 758 7.45 -15.07 -35.83
CA GLU A 758 7.95 -15.84 -34.69
C GLU A 758 7.64 -15.14 -33.34
N ILE A 759 7.40 -13.82 -33.36
CA ILE A 759 6.94 -12.98 -32.24
C ILE A 759 5.49 -12.59 -32.52
N GLY A 760 4.59 -13.55 -32.31
CA GLY A 760 3.15 -13.29 -32.42
C GLY A 760 2.57 -12.57 -31.21
N ALA A 761 1.27 -12.30 -31.27
CA ALA A 761 0.48 -11.81 -30.13
C ALA A 761 0.75 -12.58 -28.83
N GLY A 762 0.94 -11.82 -27.74
CA GLY A 762 1.21 -12.36 -26.40
C GLY A 762 2.69 -12.58 -26.09
N GLY A 763 3.61 -12.01 -26.85
CA GLY A 763 5.03 -12.06 -26.55
C GLY A 763 5.36 -11.25 -25.30
N LEU A 764 5.93 -11.89 -24.27
CA LEU A 764 6.43 -11.24 -23.05
C LEU A 764 7.97 -11.19 -23.05
N ASP A 765 8.54 -10.14 -22.46
CA ASP A 765 9.98 -9.91 -22.27
C ASP A 765 10.81 -10.18 -23.53
N VAL A 766 10.35 -9.64 -24.65
CA VAL A 766 10.91 -9.95 -25.96
C VAL A 766 12.17 -9.12 -26.20
N ILE A 767 13.33 -9.79 -26.21
CA ILE A 767 14.61 -9.15 -26.56
C ILE A 767 14.55 -8.66 -28.02
N LEU A 768 14.66 -7.35 -28.20
CA LEU A 768 14.74 -6.69 -29.50
C LEU A 768 16.19 -6.58 -29.99
N ALA A 769 17.14 -6.37 -29.08
CA ALA A 769 18.57 -6.32 -29.39
C ALA A 769 19.42 -6.58 -28.14
N THR A 770 20.73 -6.75 -28.34
CA THR A 770 21.72 -6.71 -27.25
C THR A 770 22.83 -5.76 -27.63
N LEU A 771 23.03 -4.73 -26.82
CA LEU A 771 24.08 -3.75 -26.97
C LEU A 771 25.39 -4.32 -26.43
N THR A 772 26.51 -4.04 -27.11
CA THR A 772 27.85 -4.27 -26.57
C THR A 772 28.42 -2.92 -26.16
N VAL A 773 28.52 -2.68 -24.87
CA VAL A 773 29.04 -1.44 -24.29
C VAL A 773 30.47 -1.63 -23.81
N ARG A 774 31.26 -0.57 -23.79
CA ARG A 774 32.64 -0.56 -23.29
C ARG A 774 32.82 0.55 -22.28
N GLY A 775 33.37 0.24 -21.11
CA GLY A 775 33.80 1.27 -20.17
C GLY A 775 35.06 1.97 -20.68
N ASP A 776 35.01 3.27 -20.88
CA ASP A 776 36.13 4.09 -21.37
C ASP A 776 36.68 5.05 -20.29
N GLY A 777 35.84 5.40 -19.32
CA GLY A 777 36.15 6.20 -18.13
C GLY A 777 35.78 5.47 -16.84
N THR A 778 35.80 6.19 -15.72
CA THR A 778 35.25 5.72 -14.43
C THR A 778 34.14 6.67 -14.02
N GLY A 779 33.03 6.12 -13.56
CA GLY A 779 31.82 6.85 -13.23
C GLY A 779 30.57 6.13 -13.72
N THR A 780 29.44 6.81 -13.61
CA THR A 780 28.12 6.32 -13.99
C THR A 780 27.58 7.18 -15.13
N THR A 781 26.88 6.56 -16.08
CA THR A 781 26.19 7.24 -17.17
C THR A 781 24.90 6.49 -17.51
N ASP A 782 23.88 7.21 -17.95
CA ASP A 782 22.62 6.61 -18.37
C ASP A 782 22.71 6.11 -19.81
N ILE A 783 21.95 5.07 -20.10
CA ILE A 783 21.67 4.51 -21.42
C ILE A 783 20.23 4.88 -21.75
N THR A 784 20.04 5.88 -22.59
CA THR A 784 18.71 6.39 -22.94
C THR A 784 18.15 5.69 -24.17
N VAL A 785 16.86 5.37 -24.17
CA VAL A 785 16.16 4.75 -25.30
C VAL A 785 15.19 5.75 -25.96
N GLU A 786 15.14 5.78 -27.29
CA GLU A 786 14.15 6.52 -28.07
C GLU A 786 13.49 5.57 -29.08
N VAL A 787 12.18 5.34 -28.94
CA VAL A 787 11.40 4.54 -29.89
C VAL A 787 10.90 5.44 -31.03
N ASP A 788 11.57 5.40 -32.19
CA ASP A 788 11.17 6.18 -33.37
C ASP A 788 9.85 5.67 -33.99
N GLN A 789 9.66 4.34 -33.96
CA GLN A 789 8.53 3.64 -34.57
C GLN A 789 8.49 2.20 -34.03
N MET A 790 7.30 1.69 -33.72
CA MET A 790 7.05 0.29 -33.38
C MET A 790 5.66 -0.09 -33.90
N ASP A 791 5.55 -1.25 -34.57
CA ASP A 791 4.31 -1.68 -35.22
C ASP A 791 3.95 -3.14 -34.88
N ASP A 792 2.66 -3.42 -34.73
CA ASP A 792 2.08 -4.75 -34.47
C ASP A 792 2.01 -5.63 -35.73
N ASP A 793 1.51 -6.87 -35.61
CA ASP A 793 1.37 -7.82 -36.74
C ASP A 793 0.39 -7.34 -37.83
N ALA A 794 -0.55 -6.46 -37.47
CA ALA A 794 -1.48 -5.84 -38.40
C ALA A 794 -0.90 -4.60 -39.11
N GLY A 795 0.26 -4.11 -38.66
CA GLY A 795 0.91 -2.87 -39.10
C GLY A 795 0.28 -1.60 -38.51
N SER A 796 -0.38 -1.72 -37.36
CA SER A 796 -0.80 -0.59 -36.52
C SER A 796 0.37 -0.17 -35.63
N ALA A 797 0.46 1.12 -35.30
CA ALA A 797 1.48 1.60 -34.37
C ALA A 797 1.22 1.03 -32.97
N ILE A 798 2.28 0.63 -32.29
CA ILE A 798 2.30 0.30 -30.86
C ILE A 798 2.71 1.58 -30.13
N ASP A 799 1.90 1.99 -29.16
CA ASP A 799 2.27 3.02 -28.21
C ASP A 799 3.25 2.39 -27.21
N ALA A 800 4.48 2.90 -27.21
CA ALA A 800 5.59 2.34 -26.47
C ALA A 800 6.30 3.42 -25.67
N GLU A 801 6.58 3.12 -24.40
CA GLU A 801 7.31 3.95 -23.47
C GLU A 801 8.76 3.46 -23.40
N ALA A 802 9.72 4.38 -23.42
CA ALA A 802 11.13 4.05 -23.39
C ALA A 802 11.68 4.19 -21.98
N ARG A 803 12.47 3.23 -21.52
CA ARG A 803 13.14 3.28 -20.21
C ARG A 803 14.64 3.43 -20.34
N GLU A 804 15.22 4.11 -19.36
CA GLU A 804 16.65 4.37 -19.29
C GLU A 804 17.33 3.32 -18.42
N GLY A 805 18.42 2.75 -18.91
CA GLY A 805 19.27 1.85 -18.13
C GLY A 805 20.45 2.62 -17.52
N VAL A 806 20.99 2.13 -16.40
CA VAL A 806 22.19 2.74 -15.80
C VAL A 806 23.44 1.94 -16.15
N LEU A 807 24.48 2.61 -16.66
CA LEU A 807 25.79 2.01 -16.91
C LEU A 807 26.81 2.51 -15.90
N VAL A 808 27.33 1.58 -15.09
CA VAL A 808 28.39 1.84 -14.11
C VAL A 808 29.73 1.35 -14.65
N THR A 809 30.74 2.21 -14.57
CA THR A 809 32.11 1.85 -14.93
C THR A 809 33.03 1.87 -13.73
N GLY A 810 33.62 0.71 -13.42
CA GLY A 810 34.55 0.56 -12.31
C GLY A 810 35.86 1.33 -12.50
N PRO A 811 36.68 1.46 -11.44
CA PRO A 811 37.98 2.11 -11.51
C PRO A 811 38.94 1.37 -12.45
N PRO A 812 39.96 2.06 -12.99
CA PRO A 812 40.98 1.42 -13.80
C PRO A 812 41.90 0.52 -12.96
N PRO A 813 42.62 -0.43 -13.60
CA PRO A 813 43.61 -1.27 -12.94
C PRO A 813 44.55 -0.49 -12.02
N VAL A 814 44.60 -0.89 -10.74
CA VAL A 814 45.47 -0.26 -9.73
C VAL A 814 46.94 -0.50 -10.08
N ASP A 815 47.29 -1.73 -10.46
CA ASP A 815 48.57 -2.10 -11.06
C ASP A 815 48.41 -3.27 -12.05
N GLY A 816 49.06 -3.19 -13.21
CA GLY A 816 48.95 -4.23 -14.25
C GLY A 816 47.72 -4.06 -15.15
N ASP A 817 47.14 -5.20 -15.59
CA ASP A 817 46.03 -5.24 -16.56
C ASP A 817 44.69 -5.72 -15.95
N ALA A 818 44.68 -6.12 -14.67
CA ALA A 818 43.47 -6.62 -14.00
C ALA A 818 42.66 -5.45 -13.41
N THR A 819 41.38 -5.38 -13.75
CA THR A 819 40.45 -4.37 -13.24
C THR A 819 39.93 -4.78 -11.87
N PRO A 820 39.84 -3.83 -10.91
CA PRO A 820 39.14 -4.05 -9.66
C PRO A 820 37.69 -4.48 -9.89
N THR A 821 37.16 -5.28 -8.98
CA THR A 821 35.75 -5.65 -8.93
C THR A 821 35.15 -5.30 -7.57
N ASP A 822 33.84 -5.21 -7.56
CA ASP A 822 32.96 -4.99 -6.40
C ASP A 822 32.16 -6.29 -6.19
N PRO A 823 32.70 -7.25 -5.40
CA PRO A 823 32.04 -8.52 -5.11
C PRO A 823 30.68 -8.47 -4.40
N ASP A 824 30.39 -7.45 -3.60
CA ASP A 824 29.15 -7.31 -2.81
C ASP A 824 28.21 -6.21 -3.32
N ASP A 825 28.57 -5.56 -4.43
CA ASP A 825 27.73 -4.65 -5.19
C ASP A 825 27.35 -3.37 -4.41
N ASP A 826 28.20 -2.96 -3.46
CA ASP A 826 28.02 -1.78 -2.58
C ASP A 826 28.59 -0.46 -3.17
N GLY A 827 29.24 -0.54 -4.34
CA GLY A 827 29.89 0.57 -5.04
C GLY A 827 31.36 0.81 -4.65
N ARG A 828 31.92 0.03 -3.72
CA ARG A 828 33.33 -0.01 -3.32
C ARG A 828 34.03 -1.16 -4.04
N TYR A 829 35.32 -1.02 -4.28
CA TYR A 829 36.08 -1.97 -5.10
C TYR A 829 37.21 -2.57 -4.26
N GLU A 830 36.82 -3.43 -3.33
CA GLU A 830 37.63 -4.11 -2.33
C GLU A 830 38.47 -5.25 -2.91
N ASP A 831 38.06 -5.85 -4.04
CA ASP A 831 38.92 -6.74 -4.83
C ASP A 831 39.74 -5.97 -5.88
N LEU A 832 40.78 -5.28 -5.39
CA LEU A 832 41.64 -4.44 -6.22
C LEU A 832 42.41 -5.22 -7.30
N ASN A 833 42.60 -6.53 -7.13
CA ASN A 833 43.33 -7.36 -8.09
C ASN A 833 42.42 -8.15 -9.05
N GLY A 834 41.10 -8.07 -8.86
CA GLY A 834 40.06 -8.62 -9.75
C GLY A 834 40.06 -10.14 -9.80
N ASN A 835 40.32 -10.83 -8.69
CA ASN A 835 40.33 -12.30 -8.62
C ASN A 835 39.00 -12.93 -8.13
N GLY A 836 37.99 -12.10 -7.90
CA GLY A 836 36.65 -12.41 -7.41
C GLY A 836 36.53 -12.51 -5.89
N ARG A 837 37.43 -11.89 -5.10
CA ARG A 837 37.35 -11.89 -3.63
C ARG A 837 38.29 -10.86 -3.00
N LEU A 838 37.89 -10.32 -1.85
CA LEU A 838 38.77 -9.57 -0.96
C LEU A 838 39.79 -10.49 -0.26
N ASP A 839 41.09 -10.26 -0.46
CA ASP A 839 42.14 -10.94 0.31
C ASP A 839 43.35 -10.04 0.65
N TYR A 840 44.34 -10.60 1.34
CA TYR A 840 45.51 -9.84 1.79
C TYR A 840 46.32 -9.21 0.65
N ALA A 841 46.21 -9.75 -0.56
CA ALA A 841 46.86 -9.18 -1.74
C ALA A 841 46.25 -7.83 -2.12
N ASP A 842 44.96 -7.62 -1.90
CA ASP A 842 44.23 -6.38 -2.20
C ASP A 842 44.64 -5.25 -1.28
N ILE A 843 44.70 -5.53 0.03
CA ILE A 843 45.22 -4.59 1.04
C ILE A 843 46.65 -4.16 0.69
N GLN A 844 47.51 -5.12 0.30
CA GLN A 844 48.87 -4.81 -0.11
C GLN A 844 48.90 -3.98 -1.39
N LEU A 845 48.03 -4.28 -2.35
CA LEU A 845 47.95 -3.58 -3.62
C LEU A 845 47.50 -2.13 -3.44
N LEU A 846 46.49 -1.89 -2.60
CA LEU A 846 46.02 -0.56 -2.22
C LEU A 846 47.14 0.22 -1.53
N PHE A 847 47.75 -0.38 -0.51
CA PHE A 847 48.81 0.26 0.27
C PHE A 847 50.03 0.63 -0.58
N GLU A 848 50.47 -0.26 -1.47
CA GLU A 848 51.64 -0.02 -2.33
C GLU A 848 51.39 1.02 -3.43
N ASN A 849 50.14 1.15 -3.88
CA ASN A 849 49.76 2.02 -4.99
C ASN A 849 48.88 3.21 -4.56
N PHE A 850 48.81 3.48 -3.26
CA PHE A 850 47.93 4.48 -2.66
C PHE A 850 48.06 5.90 -3.27
N ASP A 851 49.26 6.26 -3.74
CA ASP A 851 49.55 7.55 -4.36
C ASP A 851 49.39 7.56 -5.90
N ARG A 852 48.95 6.46 -6.52
CA ARG A 852 48.70 6.42 -7.97
C ARG A 852 47.41 7.14 -8.33
N ASP A 853 47.38 7.71 -9.53
CA ASP A 853 46.19 8.36 -10.08
C ASP A 853 45.00 7.38 -10.18
N SER A 854 45.24 6.09 -10.48
CA SER A 854 44.21 5.05 -10.51
C SER A 854 43.50 4.83 -9.17
N VAL A 855 44.11 5.23 -8.07
CA VAL A 855 43.56 5.16 -6.72
C VAL A 855 43.07 6.54 -6.29
N ARG A 856 43.92 7.57 -6.40
CA ARG A 856 43.63 8.94 -5.93
C ARG A 856 42.49 9.64 -6.66
N LEU A 857 42.27 9.33 -7.94
CA LEU A 857 41.18 9.94 -8.72
C LEU A 857 39.85 9.22 -8.53
N ASN A 858 39.85 8.02 -7.95
CA ASN A 858 38.65 7.19 -7.75
C ASN A 858 38.37 7.04 -6.26
N LYS A 859 38.34 8.16 -5.53
CA LYS A 859 38.23 8.17 -4.07
C LYS A 859 37.00 7.40 -3.57
N THR A 860 35.86 7.54 -4.24
CA THR A 860 34.60 6.93 -3.81
C THR A 860 34.69 5.41 -3.88
N ALA A 861 35.35 4.85 -4.90
CA ALA A 861 35.53 3.41 -5.02
C ALA A 861 36.45 2.79 -3.93
N TYR A 862 37.22 3.60 -3.19
CA TYR A 862 38.25 3.10 -2.25
C TYR A 862 38.18 3.74 -0.85
N ASP A 863 37.12 4.49 -0.56
CA ASP A 863 36.87 5.16 0.73
C ASP A 863 36.00 4.25 1.61
N PHE A 864 36.58 3.12 2.04
CA PHE A 864 35.90 2.02 2.72
C PHE A 864 35.34 2.39 4.11
N ASN A 865 35.88 3.44 4.73
CA ASN A 865 35.38 3.93 6.03
C ASN A 865 34.31 5.02 5.90
N GLU A 866 33.92 5.33 4.65
CA GLU A 866 32.88 6.27 4.28
C GLU A 866 33.02 7.69 4.83
N ASN A 867 34.22 8.09 5.25
CA ASN A 867 34.43 9.40 5.86
C ASN A 867 34.52 10.53 4.81
N GLY A 868 34.40 10.19 3.53
CA GLY A 868 34.50 11.07 2.37
C GLY A 868 35.93 11.36 1.95
N ARG A 869 36.92 10.63 2.48
CA ARG A 869 38.35 10.85 2.26
C ARG A 869 39.12 9.52 2.19
N LEU A 870 39.71 9.33 1.02
CA LEU A 870 40.74 8.31 0.80
C LEU A 870 42.06 8.61 1.57
N ASP A 871 42.23 7.98 2.72
CA ASP A 871 43.42 7.99 3.57
C ASP A 871 43.83 6.59 4.11
N PHE A 872 44.71 6.55 5.12
CA PHE A 872 45.25 5.25 5.57
C PHE A 872 44.27 4.49 6.47
N ASP A 873 43.22 5.14 6.97
CA ASP A 873 42.18 4.49 7.75
C ASP A 873 41.35 3.57 6.84
N ASP A 874 41.20 3.87 5.54
CA ASP A 874 40.58 2.95 4.57
C ASP A 874 41.37 1.65 4.38
N VAL A 875 42.70 1.72 4.43
CA VAL A 875 43.54 0.52 4.37
C VAL A 875 43.43 -0.30 5.65
N VAL A 876 43.10 0.34 6.77
CA VAL A 876 42.88 -0.32 8.06
C VAL A 876 41.52 -1.01 8.05
N ASP A 877 40.46 -0.35 7.59
CA ASP A 877 39.11 -0.94 7.53
C ASP A 877 39.09 -2.15 6.60
N LEU A 878 39.65 -2.02 5.39
CA LEU A 878 39.84 -3.14 4.46
C LEU A 878 40.66 -4.31 5.07
N TYR A 879 41.55 -4.01 6.02
CA TYR A 879 42.30 -5.03 6.75
C TYR A 879 41.47 -5.69 7.87
N GLU A 880 40.57 -4.95 8.51
CA GLU A 880 39.65 -5.46 9.53
C GLU A 880 38.61 -6.39 8.90
N ASP A 881 38.08 -6.07 7.72
CA ASP A 881 37.09 -6.92 7.03
C ASP A 881 37.64 -8.29 6.60
N VAL A 882 38.96 -8.39 6.38
CA VAL A 882 39.64 -9.66 6.09
C VAL A 882 39.86 -10.53 7.34
N ASN A 883 39.73 -10.00 8.57
CA ASN A 883 40.14 -10.67 9.82
C ASN A 883 39.04 -10.78 10.88
#